data_AF-I5D6R1-F1
#
_entry.id   AF-I5D6R1-F1
#
_cell.length_a   1.000
_cell.length_b   1.000
_cell.length_c   1.000
_cell.angle_alpha   90.00
_cell.angle_beta   90.00
_cell.angle_gamma   90.00
#
_symmetry.space_group_name_H-M   'P 1'
#
loop_
_entity.id
_entity.type
_entity.pdbx_description
1 polymer ?
#
loop_
_entity_poly.entity_id
_entity_poly.type
_entity_poly.pdbx_seq_one_letter_code
_entity_poly.pdbx_strand_id
1 'polypeptide(L)'
;MKKNKLLSVLALSSIFATSVISASCEFGNGNGNGNGFSINTVNSRYEEKLEELEKILPLVTENHNFIENASAAISTVATENAKLDLENKADNSASSATANKNEAKNVANLPKEPVKQPETEITTPAEISSEAIINSATNTINTSTAAPTSASTIIENNTISTSSINYSSNASELPTASSAVTESVINYPVQYDEPFHERTLTKEQVHKMLLDKNEMIAWNYYSHPKYALNMQSVSVTGDGSEKKQLSLIDNETKQVVSGVKWYQKTSYPNDLVFDANQNDDRTYLVLDENGYISGKKHTSSQWSAEVWAEYKGNLYRAIVTVNNEDQDRKEKELKEAKETAKQIVANWKNLTTLEKIIKAHEWLTSNVQYTDTGDIWKDQSAHSALVLKNAVCTGYANGFNMLMQELGIPSIMMTGNIASWRSTKHAWNLVEIDGKWYHVDTTSDRVDLTKGKARDRSDARKITYNYFLMHDQDFTYANGFYNYYKDRMGNRFRNYKRTNFVSNTEEALALFDQKFEKASDFSDTNWLEIHAQPNNIEDFEKKLAERSVRIDKRHESNVPWVSYKKIRYILKDFSNSFQLKEINASVSTNTNSNKTFGKYSLKVSLNPNEVTLEKGNFVTTNAKVNSIEKVNDGYIVYLDHFEKYEKTKVKLDIKKYGYKFNISGSNEFEFDVQKHQSPEAKIISLSDNSIKLTNVSLGMEYRNNFGEWKDITGDDFVVNNVVLGSISVRHKHSTDMYESDIQVIPLLKGNDSDLRNKVRVHNKVIVGVDNTMEFRLENQGNWTKITTRKLSNLASGTYQIRTIANENTLASEAITVTIS
;
A
#
# COMPACT_ATOMS: atom_id res chain seq x y z
N MET A 1 9.06 5.47 18.94
CA MET A 1 9.13 6.35 17.74
C MET A 1 9.86 5.75 16.52
N LYS A 2 11.09 5.22 16.60
CA LYS A 2 11.86 4.83 15.37
C LYS A 2 11.23 3.78 14.42
N LYS A 3 10.22 2.97 14.82
CA LYS A 3 9.60 1.97 13.93
C LYS A 3 8.74 2.57 12.81
N ASN A 4 8.06 3.71 13.01
CA ASN A 4 7.04 4.20 12.07
C ASN A 4 7.62 4.70 10.74
N LYS A 5 8.89 5.14 10.68
CA LYS A 5 9.51 5.66 9.45
C LYS A 5 9.90 4.59 8.42
N LEU A 6 9.86 3.30 8.77
CA LEU A 6 10.13 2.22 7.81
C LEU A 6 8.86 1.77 7.06
N LEU A 7 7.67 1.91 7.67
CA LEU A 7 6.41 1.48 7.08
C LEU A 7 5.99 2.34 5.87
N SER A 8 6.31 3.64 5.87
CA SER A 8 5.95 4.55 4.77
C SER A 8 6.63 4.21 3.45
N VAL A 9 7.82 3.60 3.48
CA VAL A 9 8.58 3.23 2.26
C VAL A 9 7.88 2.09 1.51
N LEU A 10 7.37 1.08 2.23
CA LEU A 10 6.68 -0.09 1.65
C LEU A 10 5.29 0.24 1.10
N ALA A 11 4.60 1.24 1.68
CA ALA A 11 3.33 1.75 1.15
C ALA A 11 3.51 2.52 -0.18
N LEU A 12 4.63 3.21 -0.36
CA LEU A 12 4.92 3.94 -1.61
C LEU A 12 5.27 2.98 -2.77
N SER A 13 6.10 1.97 -2.52
CA SER A 13 6.58 1.03 -3.56
C SER A 13 5.53 0.02 -4.08
N SER A 14 4.35 -0.04 -3.46
CA SER A 14 3.26 -0.94 -3.88
C SER A 14 2.24 -0.28 -4.82
N ILE A 15 2.25 1.06 -4.90
CA ILE A 15 1.31 1.86 -5.71
C ILE A 15 2.06 2.59 -6.83
N PHE A 16 3.26 3.09 -6.55
CA PHE A 16 4.20 3.56 -7.57
C PHE A 16 5.32 2.54 -7.76
N ALA A 17 5.65 2.24 -9.01
CA ALA A 17 6.54 1.15 -9.38
C ALA A 17 8.02 1.49 -9.17
N THR A 18 8.42 1.69 -7.92
CA THR A 18 9.82 1.60 -7.50
C THR A 18 10.13 0.13 -7.19
N SER A 19 10.84 -0.53 -8.10
CA SER A 19 11.34 -1.89 -7.89
C SER A 19 12.37 -1.90 -6.77
N VAL A 20 11.91 -2.16 -5.53
CA VAL A 20 12.78 -2.63 -4.46
C VAL A 20 13.36 -3.96 -4.93
N ILE A 21 14.67 -3.97 -5.24
CA ILE A 21 15.37 -5.15 -5.75
C ILE A 21 15.59 -6.11 -4.58
N SER A 22 14.53 -6.80 -4.17
CA SER A 22 14.63 -7.96 -3.30
C SER A 22 15.30 -9.09 -4.10
N ALA A 23 16.61 -9.24 -3.93
CA ALA A 23 17.33 -10.41 -4.42
C ALA A 23 16.82 -11.66 -3.67
N SER A 24 15.82 -12.30 -4.27
CA SER A 24 15.10 -13.47 -3.76
C SER A 24 14.91 -14.46 -4.89
N CYS A 25 15.84 -15.42 -4.99
CA CYS A 25 15.64 -16.77 -5.54
C CYS A 25 17.03 -17.47 -5.48
N GLU A 26 17.41 -18.02 -4.33
CA GLU A 26 18.66 -18.82 -4.22
C GLU A 26 18.35 -20.31 -3.99
N PHE A 27 18.23 -21.05 -5.10
CA PHE A 27 18.21 -22.52 -5.09
C PHE A 27 19.65 -23.04 -5.09
N GLY A 28 20.28 -23.00 -3.91
CA GLY A 28 21.73 -23.17 -3.69
C GLY A 28 22.38 -24.27 -4.52
N ASN A 29 23.23 -23.84 -5.47
CA ASN A 29 23.81 -24.65 -6.54
C ASN A 29 24.99 -25.53 -6.04
N GLY A 30 24.73 -26.38 -5.04
CA GLY A 30 25.74 -27.22 -4.41
C GLY A 30 26.14 -28.42 -5.27
N ASN A 31 27.41 -28.48 -5.66
CA ASN A 31 28.02 -29.70 -6.19
C ASN A 31 28.09 -30.78 -5.09
N GLY A 32 27.83 -32.03 -5.46
CA GLY A 32 27.89 -33.14 -4.53
C GLY A 32 29.32 -33.61 -4.27
N ASN A 33 29.85 -33.32 -3.08
CA ASN A 33 30.72 -34.23 -2.34
C ASN A 33 30.74 -33.85 -0.85
N GLY A 34 30.97 -34.83 0.03
CA GLY A 34 30.81 -34.65 1.47
C GLY A 34 31.98 -33.96 2.14
N ASN A 35 31.78 -32.71 2.58
CA ASN A 35 32.17 -32.22 3.91
C ASN A 35 31.48 -30.87 4.18
N GLY A 36 31.23 -30.53 5.45
CA GLY A 36 30.45 -29.35 5.82
C GLY A 36 31.14 -28.03 5.44
N PHE A 37 30.38 -27.08 4.90
CA PHE A 37 30.88 -25.75 4.54
C PHE A 37 29.96 -24.62 5.01
N SER A 38 30.56 -23.47 5.30
CA SER A 38 29.94 -22.35 6.03
C SER A 38 29.14 -21.38 5.13
N ILE A 39 28.44 -20.45 5.77
CA ILE A 39 27.38 -19.57 5.25
C ILE A 39 27.86 -18.42 4.33
N ASN A 40 29.14 -18.41 3.93
CA ASN A 40 29.84 -17.21 3.44
C ASN A 40 29.62 -16.87 1.94
N THR A 41 29.00 -17.74 1.15
CA THR A 41 28.99 -17.63 -0.34
C THR A 41 28.07 -16.52 -0.91
N VAL A 42 27.22 -15.90 -0.09
CA VAL A 42 26.33 -14.81 -0.50
C VAL A 42 27.01 -13.45 -0.31
N ASN A 43 27.72 -13.27 0.80
CA ASN A 43 28.54 -12.07 1.00
C ASN A 43 29.60 -11.96 -0.09
N SER A 44 30.35 -13.03 -0.38
CA SER A 44 31.55 -12.92 -1.25
C SER A 44 31.30 -12.27 -2.62
N ARG A 45 30.11 -12.41 -3.23
CA ARG A 45 29.80 -11.82 -4.54
C ARG A 45 29.30 -10.38 -4.48
N TYR A 46 28.78 -9.97 -3.32
CA TYR A 46 28.46 -8.57 -3.04
C TYR A 46 29.73 -7.84 -2.60
N GLU A 47 30.59 -8.51 -1.83
CA GLU A 47 31.92 -8.07 -1.41
C GLU A 47 32.89 -8.00 -2.60
N GLU A 48 32.90 -8.93 -3.56
CA GLU A 48 33.72 -8.84 -4.79
C GLU A 48 33.37 -7.59 -5.62
N LYS A 49 32.09 -7.23 -5.70
CA LYS A 49 31.65 -6.02 -6.41
C LYS A 49 31.81 -4.74 -5.58
N LEU A 50 31.73 -4.84 -4.26
CA LEU A 50 32.15 -3.75 -3.38
C LEU A 50 33.67 -3.54 -3.49
N GLU A 51 34.49 -4.58 -3.57
CA GLU A 51 35.92 -4.49 -3.85
C GLU A 51 36.19 -3.88 -5.23
N GLU A 52 35.44 -4.21 -6.29
CA GLU A 52 35.59 -3.52 -7.59
C GLU A 52 35.27 -2.02 -7.47
N LEU A 53 34.23 -1.64 -6.71
CA LEU A 53 33.88 -0.24 -6.45
C LEU A 53 34.91 0.46 -5.53
N GLU A 54 35.41 -0.22 -4.51
CA GLU A 54 36.43 0.27 -3.57
C GLU A 54 37.82 0.32 -4.20
N LYS A 55 38.09 -0.42 -5.28
CA LYS A 55 39.29 -0.26 -6.12
C LYS A 55 39.20 0.95 -7.06
N ILE A 56 38.01 1.48 -7.30
CA ILE A 56 37.78 2.74 -8.06
C ILE A 56 37.79 3.96 -7.12
N LEU A 57 37.43 3.77 -5.84
CA LEU A 57 37.35 4.82 -4.83
C LEU A 57 38.65 5.66 -4.62
N PRO A 58 39.89 5.15 -4.74
CA PRO A 58 41.12 5.92 -4.59
C PRO A 58 41.24 7.08 -5.58
N LEU A 59 40.70 6.92 -6.79
CA LEU A 59 40.67 7.97 -7.82
C LEU A 59 39.65 9.09 -7.52
N VAL A 60 38.83 8.91 -6.48
CA VAL A 60 37.87 9.92 -5.99
C VAL A 60 38.37 10.58 -4.71
N THR A 61 39.04 9.85 -3.80
CA THR A 61 39.51 10.40 -2.52
C THR A 61 40.68 11.38 -2.62
N GLU A 62 41.52 11.32 -3.66
CA GLU A 62 42.55 12.35 -3.89
C GLU A 62 41.96 13.77 -4.04
N ASN A 63 40.73 13.90 -4.56
CA ASN A 63 40.03 15.18 -4.68
C ASN A 63 39.24 15.61 -3.42
N HIS A 64 39.16 14.78 -2.37
CA HIS A 64 38.57 15.17 -1.07
C HIS A 64 39.63 15.58 -0.04
N ASN A 65 40.82 14.96 -0.07
CA ASN A 65 41.92 15.31 0.82
C ASN A 65 42.43 16.75 0.65
N PHE A 66 42.11 17.44 -0.44
CA PHE A 66 42.43 18.85 -0.64
C PHE A 66 41.53 19.82 0.16
N ILE A 67 40.35 19.38 0.59
CA ILE A 67 39.35 20.24 1.25
C ILE A 67 39.49 20.18 2.78
N GLU A 68 39.70 18.99 3.37
CA GLU A 68 39.88 18.87 4.83
C GLU A 68 41.20 19.48 5.32
N ASN A 69 42.29 19.37 4.56
CA ASN A 69 43.55 20.02 4.92
C ASN A 69 43.46 21.56 4.89
N ALA A 70 42.58 22.13 4.05
CA ALA A 70 42.33 23.56 4.03
C ALA A 70 41.52 24.04 5.26
N SER A 71 40.54 23.25 5.74
CA SER A 71 39.78 23.62 6.94
C SER A 71 40.60 23.47 8.22
N ALA A 72 41.47 22.46 8.29
CA ALA A 72 42.40 22.26 9.41
C ALA A 72 43.36 23.46 9.59
N ALA A 73 43.93 23.99 8.49
CA ALA A 73 44.85 25.13 8.52
C ALA A 73 44.19 26.46 8.93
N ILE A 74 42.89 26.63 8.70
CA ILE A 74 42.13 27.81 9.14
C ILE A 74 41.79 27.73 10.63
N SER A 75 41.59 26.51 11.16
CA SER A 75 41.28 26.27 12.58
C SER A 75 42.45 26.59 13.52
N THR A 76 43.69 26.26 13.13
CA THR A 76 44.89 26.59 13.92
C THR A 76 45.12 28.10 14.03
N VAL A 77 44.99 28.86 12.94
CA VAL A 77 45.17 30.32 12.97
C VAL A 77 44.11 31.01 13.84
N ALA A 78 42.88 30.47 13.92
CA ALA A 78 41.86 30.97 14.83
C ALA A 78 42.17 30.68 16.31
N THR A 79 42.82 29.54 16.61
CA THR A 79 43.11 29.11 17.99
C THR A 79 44.41 29.68 18.57
N GLU A 80 45.37 30.11 17.74
CA GLU A 80 46.54 30.86 18.22
C GLU A 80 46.19 32.30 18.62
N ASN A 81 45.36 33.00 17.82
CA ASN A 81 44.90 34.36 18.15
C ASN A 81 44.06 34.39 19.44
N ALA A 82 43.23 33.36 19.68
CA ALA A 82 42.46 33.23 20.93
C ALA A 82 43.32 32.95 22.18
N LYS A 83 44.62 32.69 22.03
CA LYS A 83 45.53 32.31 23.13
C LYS A 83 46.29 33.48 23.73
N LEU A 84 46.44 34.58 23.00
CA LEU A 84 47.20 35.78 23.44
C LEU A 84 46.43 36.68 24.41
N ASP A 85 45.09 36.66 24.38
CA ASP A 85 44.24 37.52 25.24
C ASP A 85 43.93 36.94 26.63
N LEU A 86 44.40 35.72 26.94
CA LEU A 86 44.04 35.00 28.18
C LEU A 86 45.18 34.76 29.18
N GLU A 87 46.44 35.07 28.85
CA GLU A 87 47.57 34.91 29.78
C GLU A 87 47.69 36.02 30.84
N ASN A 88 46.70 36.92 30.94
CA ASN A 88 46.69 38.06 31.87
C ASN A 88 45.67 37.95 33.01
N LYS A 89 45.62 36.78 33.69
CA LYS A 89 45.28 36.70 35.13
C LYS A 89 45.69 35.38 35.78
N ALA A 90 46.57 35.52 36.77
CA ALA A 90 46.86 34.50 37.80
C ALA A 90 45.65 34.38 38.78
N ASP A 91 45.58 33.43 39.73
CA ASP A 91 46.65 32.58 40.28
C ASP A 91 46.10 31.37 41.09
N ASN A 92 47.02 30.51 41.55
CA ASN A 92 46.99 29.61 42.71
C ASN A 92 46.29 28.22 42.70
N SER A 93 47.06 27.25 43.26
CA SER A 93 46.69 25.91 43.80
C SER A 93 46.02 24.88 42.85
N ALA A 94 46.67 23.76 42.47
CA ALA A 94 47.17 22.60 43.25
C ALA A 94 46.07 21.58 43.61
N SER A 95 46.24 20.24 43.48
CA SER A 95 47.40 19.45 42.98
C SER A 95 47.02 18.01 42.55
N SER A 96 47.77 17.47 41.58
CA SER A 96 48.23 16.06 41.45
C SER A 96 47.26 14.86 41.52
N ALA A 97 47.30 14.06 40.42
CA ALA A 97 47.60 12.61 40.41
C ALA A 97 46.50 11.60 40.86
N THR A 98 46.44 10.32 40.44
CA THR A 98 47.10 9.45 39.40
C THR A 98 46.16 8.23 39.22
N ALA A 99 45.82 7.67 38.04
CA ALA A 99 46.58 7.02 36.94
C ALA A 99 46.60 5.46 36.99
N ASN A 100 46.66 4.84 35.79
CA ASN A 100 46.72 3.41 35.44
C ASN A 100 45.48 2.51 35.69
N LYS A 101 45.11 1.47 34.91
CA LYS A 101 45.58 0.74 33.67
C LYS A 101 45.96 -0.75 33.87
N ASN A 102 45.72 -1.52 32.78
CA ASN A 102 46.16 -2.89 32.43
C ASN A 102 45.40 -4.06 33.13
N GLU A 103 44.73 -4.98 32.40
CA GLU A 103 45.18 -6.25 31.74
C GLU A 103 45.19 -7.49 32.68
N ALA A 104 44.97 -8.76 32.27
CA ALA A 104 44.29 -9.36 31.10
C ALA A 104 44.11 -10.90 31.28
N LYS A 105 43.20 -11.51 30.50
CA LYS A 105 43.14 -12.95 30.06
C LYS A 105 42.89 -14.12 31.06
N ASN A 106 41.82 -14.88 30.71
CA ASN A 106 41.78 -16.35 30.48
C ASN A 106 41.41 -17.41 31.56
N VAL A 107 40.30 -18.13 31.24
CA VAL A 107 40.16 -19.62 31.09
C VAL A 107 39.44 -20.48 32.18
N ALA A 108 38.53 -21.33 31.65
CA ALA A 108 38.01 -22.63 32.13
C ALA A 108 36.68 -22.75 32.94
N ASN A 109 35.72 -23.41 32.27
CA ASN A 109 34.76 -24.45 32.73
C ASN A 109 33.38 -24.13 33.36
N LEU A 110 32.45 -25.01 32.94
CA LEU A 110 31.00 -25.11 33.20
C LEU A 110 30.71 -25.92 34.49
N PRO A 111 29.50 -25.81 35.10
CA PRO A 111 28.32 -26.57 34.64
C PRO A 111 27.02 -25.74 34.51
N LYS A 112 25.88 -26.40 34.26
CA LYS A 112 24.57 -25.83 33.86
C LYS A 112 23.53 -25.75 35.00
N GLU A 113 22.42 -25.08 34.67
CA GLU A 113 21.02 -25.40 35.06
C GLU A 113 20.48 -24.86 36.41
N PRO A 114 19.14 -24.79 36.63
CA PRO A 114 18.52 -23.46 36.78
C PRO A 114 17.60 -23.27 38.01
N VAL A 115 17.09 -22.04 38.19
CA VAL A 115 16.15 -21.61 39.24
C VAL A 115 15.01 -20.84 38.56
N LYS A 116 13.87 -21.49 38.27
CA LYS A 116 12.62 -21.60 39.06
C LYS A 116 11.72 -20.34 39.09
N GLN A 117 10.48 -20.54 38.64
CA GLN A 117 9.31 -19.72 38.99
C GLN A 117 8.70 -20.21 40.33
N PRO A 118 7.71 -19.49 40.89
CA PRO A 118 6.77 -19.99 41.91
C PRO A 118 5.31 -20.11 41.40
N GLU A 119 4.55 -21.04 42.00
CA GLU A 119 3.19 -21.50 41.60
C GLU A 119 2.36 -21.87 42.87
N THR A 120 1.01 -21.91 42.91
CA THR A 120 -0.02 -21.53 41.91
C THR A 120 -0.84 -20.31 42.41
N GLU A 121 -2.13 -20.27 42.85
CA GLU A 121 -3.33 -21.13 42.94
C GLU A 121 -4.56 -20.19 42.73
N ILE A 122 -5.58 -20.49 41.89
CA ILE A 122 -6.77 -21.36 42.10
C ILE A 122 -7.70 -20.91 43.25
N THR A 123 -8.91 -20.43 42.91
CA THR A 123 -10.15 -20.69 43.69
C THR A 123 -11.44 -20.31 42.91
N THR A 124 -12.39 -21.24 42.92
CA THR A 124 -13.84 -21.15 42.62
C THR A 124 -14.52 -22.23 43.51
N PRO A 125 -15.87 -22.34 43.65
CA PRO A 125 -16.96 -21.69 42.92
C PRO A 125 -18.10 -21.12 43.81
N ALA A 126 -19.14 -20.56 43.18
CA ALA A 126 -20.51 -20.59 43.67
C ALA A 126 -21.51 -20.47 42.50
N GLU A 127 -22.55 -21.29 42.49
CA GLU A 127 -23.72 -21.15 41.61
C GLU A 127 -24.84 -20.38 42.34
N ILE A 128 -25.79 -19.81 41.61
CA ILE A 128 -27.21 -19.70 42.01
C ILE A 128 -28.07 -19.44 40.76
N SER A 129 -29.30 -19.93 40.78
CA SER A 129 -30.23 -19.95 39.64
C SER A 129 -31.32 -18.87 39.73
N SER A 130 -31.96 -18.57 38.60
CA SER A 130 -33.41 -18.31 38.51
C SER A 130 -33.89 -18.33 37.06
N GLU A 131 -35.13 -18.77 36.84
CA GLU A 131 -35.81 -18.80 35.54
C GLU A 131 -36.81 -17.62 35.40
N ALA A 132 -37.50 -17.59 34.25
CA ALA A 132 -38.94 -17.31 34.13
C ALA A 132 -39.47 -15.90 33.69
N ILE A 133 -40.08 -15.92 32.49
CA ILE A 133 -41.47 -15.49 32.19
C ILE A 133 -41.79 -14.04 31.70
N ILE A 134 -41.89 -13.93 30.36
CA ILE A 134 -43.06 -13.51 29.54
C ILE A 134 -43.81 -12.19 29.85
N ASN A 135 -43.66 -11.19 28.95
CA ASN A 135 -44.70 -10.56 28.07
C ASN A 135 -44.07 -9.35 27.32
N SER A 136 -44.25 -9.04 26.04
CA SER A 136 -45.30 -9.20 24.99
C SER A 136 -46.28 -8.01 24.85
N ALA A 137 -46.86 -7.85 23.64
CA ALA A 137 -47.91 -6.90 23.22
C ALA A 137 -47.54 -5.39 23.10
N THR A 138 -48.10 -4.56 22.19
CA THR A 138 -48.39 -4.67 20.72
C THR A 138 -48.87 -3.31 20.17
N ASN A 139 -48.49 -2.95 18.92
CA ASN A 139 -49.22 -2.05 18.00
C ASN A 139 -49.44 -0.58 18.50
N THR A 140 -49.95 0.42 17.74
CA THR A 140 -50.65 0.43 16.43
C THR A 140 -50.41 1.72 15.60
N ILE A 141 -50.26 1.52 14.29
CA ILE A 141 -50.50 2.38 13.11
C ILE A 141 -51.23 3.74 13.30
N ASN A 142 -50.68 4.83 12.73
CA ASN A 142 -51.31 5.83 11.84
C ASN A 142 -50.29 6.98 11.55
N THR A 143 -49.79 7.25 10.33
CA THR A 143 -50.42 7.80 9.10
C THR A 143 -50.97 9.24 9.20
N SER A 144 -50.20 10.23 8.73
CA SER A 144 -50.63 11.13 7.62
C SER A 144 -49.55 12.12 7.18
N THR A 145 -49.69 12.57 5.93
CA THR A 145 -48.89 13.57 5.20
C THR A 145 -48.95 14.99 5.77
N ALA A 146 -47.84 15.76 5.70
CA ALA A 146 -47.76 17.07 5.01
C ALA A 146 -46.41 17.81 5.24
N ALA A 147 -46.10 18.74 4.35
CA ALA A 147 -45.11 19.82 4.46
C ALA A 147 -45.77 21.11 3.86
N PRO A 148 -45.18 22.33 3.89
CA PRO A 148 -43.84 22.72 4.36
C PRO A 148 -43.78 24.05 5.17
N THR A 149 -42.57 24.64 5.28
CA THR A 149 -42.24 26.08 5.40
C THR A 149 -42.40 26.89 6.71
N SER A 150 -41.24 27.44 7.13
CA SER A 150 -41.01 28.86 7.53
C SER A 150 -41.15 29.37 8.98
N ALA A 151 -39.98 29.75 9.52
CA ALA A 151 -39.69 30.97 10.30
C ALA A 151 -40.16 31.14 11.77
N SER A 152 -39.24 30.81 12.69
CA SER A 152 -38.74 31.68 13.77
C SER A 152 -39.71 32.36 14.77
N THR A 153 -39.71 31.88 16.02
CA THR A 153 -39.41 32.73 17.20
C THR A 153 -38.85 31.89 18.36
N ILE A 154 -38.31 32.53 19.41
CA ILE A 154 -37.55 31.93 20.51
C ILE A 154 -38.35 32.01 21.83
N ILE A 155 -37.97 31.17 22.80
CA ILE A 155 -38.24 31.13 24.27
C ILE A 155 -38.90 29.78 24.64
N GLU A 156 -38.25 28.74 25.20
CA GLU A 156 -37.19 28.56 26.23
C GLU A 156 -37.79 28.19 27.62
N ASN A 157 -36.96 27.57 28.47
CA ASN A 157 -37.18 27.06 29.86
C ASN A 157 -37.72 25.62 29.97
N ASN A 158 -37.38 24.79 30.97
CA ASN A 158 -36.28 24.78 31.98
C ASN A 158 -36.23 23.39 32.68
N THR A 159 -35.23 22.95 33.46
CA THR A 159 -33.74 22.98 33.44
C THR A 159 -33.23 22.13 34.63
N ILE A 160 -32.35 21.14 34.43
CA ILE A 160 -31.57 20.50 35.51
C ILE A 160 -30.17 20.13 34.95
N SER A 161 -29.03 20.42 35.59
CA SER A 161 -28.68 21.46 36.56
C SER A 161 -27.16 21.59 36.61
N THR A 162 -26.62 22.80 36.54
CA THR A 162 -25.23 23.13 36.92
C THR A 162 -25.22 24.43 37.73
N SER A 163 -24.46 24.45 38.84
CA SER A 163 -24.31 25.62 39.72
C SER A 163 -22.83 25.77 40.08
N SER A 164 -22.14 26.92 39.99
CA SER A 164 -22.49 28.36 39.83
C SER A 164 -22.75 29.15 41.13
N ILE A 165 -21.96 30.23 41.27
CA ILE A 165 -22.09 31.40 42.17
C ILE A 165 -21.42 32.53 41.36
N ASN A 166 -22.11 33.47 40.66
CA ASN A 166 -23.03 34.54 41.06
C ASN A 166 -22.38 35.71 41.84
N TYR A 167 -22.24 36.89 41.21
CA TYR A 167 -23.19 38.03 41.39
C TYR A 167 -22.89 39.20 40.41
N SER A 168 -23.61 40.34 40.53
CA SER A 168 -23.72 41.38 39.48
C SER A 168 -23.61 42.83 39.96
N SER A 169 -23.38 43.73 38.99
CA SER A 169 -23.91 45.12 38.87
C SER A 169 -23.62 46.18 39.97
N ASN A 170 -22.67 47.07 39.65
CA ASN A 170 -22.63 48.54 39.81
C ASN A 170 -23.18 49.24 41.08
N ALA A 171 -22.27 49.92 41.81
CA ALA A 171 -22.38 51.37 42.11
C ALA A 171 -21.00 51.99 42.50
N SER A 172 -20.82 53.26 42.10
CA SER A 172 -19.75 54.24 42.39
C SER A 172 -18.75 54.02 43.56
N GLU A 173 -17.44 54.15 43.26
CA GLU A 173 -16.60 55.31 43.66
C GLU A 173 -15.19 55.29 42.98
N LEU A 174 -14.51 56.45 42.96
CA LEU A 174 -13.12 56.69 42.51
C LEU A 174 -12.33 57.25 43.73
N PRO A 175 -10.98 57.19 43.82
CA PRO A 175 -9.95 56.92 42.79
C PRO A 175 -9.04 55.70 43.18
N THR A 176 -7.84 55.39 42.68
CA THR A 176 -6.73 56.19 42.11
C THR A 176 -5.69 55.30 41.37
N ALA A 177 -4.88 55.92 40.49
CA ALA A 177 -3.51 55.52 40.12
C ALA A 177 -3.24 54.15 39.43
N SER A 178 -3.29 54.17 38.10
CA SER A 178 -2.24 53.65 37.19
C SER A 178 -1.63 52.25 37.44
N SER A 179 -2.08 51.27 36.66
CA SER A 179 -1.20 50.22 36.11
C SER A 179 -1.73 49.81 34.74
N ALA A 180 -0.96 50.09 33.68
CA ALA A 180 -1.39 49.83 32.31
C ALA A 180 -1.19 48.35 31.96
N VAL A 181 -2.29 47.61 31.77
CA VAL A 181 -2.26 46.30 31.12
C VAL A 181 -2.17 46.54 29.62
N THR A 182 -0.99 46.34 29.04
CA THR A 182 -0.80 46.41 27.59
C THR A 182 -1.42 45.19 26.93
N GLU A 183 -2.47 45.39 26.13
CA GLU A 183 -2.85 44.40 25.13
C GLU A 183 -1.65 44.14 24.20
N SER A 184 -1.22 42.88 24.11
CA SER A 184 -0.14 42.49 23.20
C SER A 184 -0.67 42.50 21.77
N VAL A 185 -0.57 43.65 21.10
CA VAL A 185 -0.88 43.79 19.68
C VAL A 185 -0.03 42.77 18.90
N ILE A 186 -0.67 41.70 18.43
CA ILE A 186 -0.01 40.71 17.58
C ILE A 186 0.24 41.40 16.24
N ASN A 187 1.47 41.89 16.07
CA ASN A 187 1.90 42.60 14.88
C ASN A 187 2.05 41.57 13.75
N TYR A 188 0.96 41.34 13.01
CA TYR A 188 0.96 40.42 11.87
C TYR A 188 2.01 40.86 10.84
N PRO A 189 2.88 39.96 10.36
CA PRO A 189 3.97 40.35 9.48
C PRO A 189 3.46 40.87 8.16
N VAL A 190 4.15 41.89 7.63
CA VAL A 190 3.78 42.54 6.38
C VAL A 190 4.20 41.64 5.23
N GLN A 191 3.20 41.13 4.52
CA GLN A 191 3.40 40.53 3.21
C GLN A 191 3.57 41.68 2.20
N TYR A 192 4.82 42.02 1.90
CA TYR A 192 5.15 43.08 0.94
C TYR A 192 5.32 42.51 -0.48
N ASP A 193 4.34 42.77 -1.34
CA ASP A 193 4.49 42.61 -2.79
C ASP A 193 5.32 43.78 -3.33
N GLU A 194 6.61 43.52 -3.59
CA GLU A 194 7.48 44.45 -4.33
C GLU A 194 6.83 44.78 -5.68
N PRO A 195 6.66 46.06 -6.07
CA PRO A 195 6.06 46.38 -7.36
C PRO A 195 6.89 45.85 -8.54
N PHE A 196 6.21 45.40 -9.61
CA PHE A 196 6.90 44.90 -10.79
C PHE A 196 7.62 46.05 -11.52
N HIS A 197 8.95 46.06 -11.42
CA HIS A 197 9.80 47.03 -12.09
C HIS A 197 10.58 46.34 -13.22
N GLU A 198 10.29 46.72 -14.46
CA GLU A 198 11.01 46.22 -15.63
C GLU A 198 12.44 46.80 -15.67
N ARG A 199 13.44 45.93 -15.86
CA ARG A 199 14.85 46.31 -15.95
C ARG A 199 15.52 45.57 -17.10
N THR A 200 16.44 46.23 -17.79
CA THR A 200 17.30 45.59 -18.79
C THR A 200 18.63 45.23 -18.15
N LEU A 201 18.95 43.94 -18.09
CA LEU A 201 20.26 43.45 -17.64
C LEU A 201 21.13 43.06 -18.84
N THR A 202 22.43 43.33 -18.76
CA THR A 202 23.42 42.75 -19.68
C THR A 202 23.65 41.27 -19.35
N LYS A 203 24.23 40.52 -20.29
CA LYS A 203 24.57 39.10 -20.08
C LYS A 203 25.48 38.92 -18.86
N GLU A 204 26.46 39.80 -18.71
CA GLU A 204 27.49 39.77 -17.66
C GLU A 204 26.87 40.04 -16.28
N GLN A 205 25.85 40.91 -16.22
CA GLN A 205 25.08 41.14 -15.00
C GLN A 205 24.27 39.89 -14.61
N VAL A 206 23.59 39.24 -15.55
CA VAL A 206 22.86 37.98 -15.30
C VAL A 206 23.80 36.86 -14.87
N HIS A 207 24.93 36.68 -15.58
CA HIS A 207 25.96 35.70 -15.23
C HIS A 207 26.54 35.97 -13.84
N LYS A 208 26.80 37.23 -13.46
CA LYS A 208 27.21 37.58 -12.10
C LYS A 208 26.13 37.21 -11.09
N MET A 209 24.88 37.64 -11.30
CA MET A 209 23.76 37.36 -10.37
C MET A 209 23.53 35.86 -10.15
N LEU A 210 23.73 35.02 -11.17
CA LEU A 210 23.62 33.56 -11.09
C LEU A 210 24.82 32.88 -10.39
N LEU A 211 25.94 33.59 -10.22
CA LEU A 211 27.16 33.11 -9.55
C LEU A 211 27.37 33.75 -8.16
N ASP A 212 26.60 34.78 -7.80
CA ASP A 212 26.79 35.54 -6.56
C ASP A 212 26.19 34.79 -5.36
N LYS A 213 27.02 33.94 -4.74
CA LYS A 213 26.66 33.16 -3.55
C LYS A 213 26.35 34.00 -2.30
N ASN A 214 26.64 35.31 -2.31
CA ASN A 214 26.34 36.21 -1.20
C ASN A 214 24.97 36.89 -1.37
N GLU A 215 24.61 37.28 -2.60
CA GLU A 215 23.29 37.86 -2.88
C GLU A 215 22.20 36.81 -3.14
N MET A 216 22.52 35.61 -3.65
CA MET A 216 21.57 34.50 -3.84
C MET A 216 21.19 33.79 -2.54
N ILE A 217 20.76 34.55 -1.53
CA ILE A 217 20.35 34.05 -0.20
C ILE A 217 19.22 33.02 -0.31
N ALA A 218 18.36 33.12 -1.33
CA ALA A 218 17.37 32.10 -1.66
C ALA A 218 17.13 31.95 -3.17
N TRP A 219 16.67 30.75 -3.56
CA TRP A 219 16.40 30.33 -4.94
C TRP A 219 15.48 31.26 -5.76
N ASN A 220 14.61 32.04 -5.10
CA ASN A 220 13.62 32.91 -5.71
C ASN A 220 13.84 34.39 -5.39
N TYR A 221 15.02 34.75 -4.85
CA TYR A 221 15.33 36.08 -4.31
C TYR A 221 15.21 37.22 -5.34
N TYR A 222 15.58 36.95 -6.59
CA TYR A 222 15.44 37.86 -7.74
C TYR A 222 14.19 37.57 -8.60
N SER A 223 13.21 36.81 -8.10
CA SER A 223 11.97 36.48 -8.83
C SER A 223 10.80 37.37 -8.40
N HIS A 224 9.88 37.64 -9.31
CA HIS A 224 8.65 38.40 -9.02
C HIS A 224 7.43 37.46 -8.96
N PRO A 225 6.41 37.69 -8.10
CA PRO A 225 5.21 36.85 -8.04
C PRO A 225 4.33 36.91 -9.31
N LYS A 226 4.42 37.99 -10.11
CA LYS A 226 3.70 38.12 -11.39
C LYS A 226 4.01 37.01 -12.40
N TYR A 227 5.18 36.38 -12.35
CA TYR A 227 5.55 35.32 -13.29
C TYR A 227 5.92 34.01 -12.57
N ALA A 228 5.66 32.89 -13.24
CA ALA A 228 6.07 31.56 -12.79
C ALA A 228 6.45 30.68 -14.00
N LEU A 229 7.39 29.76 -13.80
CA LEU A 229 7.69 28.73 -14.80
C LEU A 229 6.58 27.67 -14.81
N ASN A 230 6.25 27.17 -16.01
CA ASN A 230 5.31 26.06 -16.20
C ASN A 230 5.74 24.78 -15.46
N MET A 231 7.04 24.57 -15.25
CA MET A 231 7.62 23.49 -14.46
C MET A 231 8.77 24.04 -13.59
N GLN A 232 8.72 23.81 -12.27
CA GLN A 232 9.83 24.13 -11.35
C GLN A 232 10.80 22.95 -11.17
N SER A 233 10.37 21.72 -11.48
CA SER A 233 11.20 20.52 -11.48
C SER A 233 10.72 19.58 -12.58
N VAL A 234 11.65 18.98 -13.32
CA VAL A 234 11.36 18.14 -14.49
C VAL A 234 12.50 17.16 -14.74
N SER A 235 12.18 15.95 -15.20
CA SER A 235 13.17 14.99 -15.72
C SER A 235 13.07 14.88 -17.24
N VAL A 236 14.18 14.57 -17.91
CA VAL A 236 14.26 14.20 -19.34
C VAL A 236 15.14 12.95 -19.51
N THR A 237 14.91 12.17 -20.58
CA THR A 237 15.75 11.00 -20.89
C THR A 237 17.18 11.41 -21.19
N GLY A 238 18.15 10.56 -20.80
CA GLY A 238 19.57 10.76 -21.11
C GLY A 238 19.88 10.54 -22.58
N ASP A 239 19.18 9.61 -23.23
CA ASP A 239 19.33 9.35 -24.66
C ASP A 239 18.87 10.50 -25.59
N GLY A 240 18.23 11.55 -25.04
CA GLY A 240 17.72 12.70 -25.79
C GLY A 240 16.48 12.41 -26.64
N SER A 241 15.87 11.22 -26.52
CA SER A 241 14.63 10.86 -27.22
C SER A 241 13.41 11.66 -26.74
N GLU A 242 13.46 12.19 -25.52
CA GLU A 242 12.46 13.12 -25.00
C GLU A 242 12.96 14.57 -24.99
N LYS A 243 12.16 15.48 -25.58
CA LYS A 243 12.37 16.93 -25.55
C LYS A 243 11.15 17.59 -24.91
N LYS A 244 11.36 18.34 -23.82
CA LYS A 244 10.31 19.10 -23.08
C LYS A 244 10.55 20.60 -23.23
N GLN A 245 9.55 21.45 -22.96
CA GLN A 245 9.68 22.91 -23.03
C GLN A 245 9.42 23.58 -21.68
N LEU A 246 10.39 24.35 -21.19
CA LEU A 246 10.20 25.32 -20.12
C LEU A 246 9.63 26.62 -20.70
N SER A 247 8.69 27.22 -19.99
CA SER A 247 8.00 28.44 -20.43
C SER A 247 7.64 29.29 -19.23
N LEU A 248 7.86 30.60 -19.35
CA LEU A 248 7.47 31.56 -18.33
C LEU A 248 6.02 32.01 -18.58
N ILE A 249 5.17 31.93 -17.57
CA ILE A 249 3.75 32.23 -17.60
C ILE A 249 3.48 33.48 -16.76
N ASP A 250 2.68 34.39 -17.30
CA ASP A 250 2.11 35.53 -16.58
C ASP A 250 0.96 35.05 -15.68
N ASN A 251 1.08 35.25 -14.37
CA ASN A 251 0.15 34.70 -13.38
C ASN A 251 -1.21 35.40 -13.35
N GLU A 252 -1.35 36.58 -13.95
CA GLU A 252 -2.62 37.31 -14.06
C GLU A 252 -3.41 36.83 -15.29
N THR A 253 -2.76 36.85 -16.46
CA THR A 253 -3.39 36.54 -17.77
C THR A 253 -3.35 35.06 -18.17
N LYS A 254 -2.55 34.26 -17.46
CA LYS A 254 -2.24 32.84 -17.74
C LYS A 254 -1.61 32.58 -19.12
N GLN A 255 -1.08 33.61 -19.77
CA GLN A 255 -0.39 33.50 -21.06
C GLN A 255 1.10 33.22 -20.89
N VAL A 256 1.70 32.52 -21.86
CA VAL A 256 3.16 32.39 -21.97
C VAL A 256 3.74 33.71 -22.49
N VAL A 257 4.82 34.20 -21.87
CA VAL A 257 5.51 35.41 -22.32
C VAL A 257 6.68 35.11 -23.28
N SER A 258 6.84 35.97 -24.28
CA SER A 258 7.97 35.96 -25.22
C SER A 258 9.11 36.87 -24.76
N GLY A 259 10.32 36.68 -25.31
CA GLY A 259 11.50 37.48 -24.95
C GLY A 259 12.21 37.06 -23.67
N VAL A 260 11.95 35.85 -23.17
CA VAL A 260 12.70 35.22 -22.08
C VAL A 260 14.09 34.82 -22.58
N LYS A 261 15.14 35.13 -21.82
CA LYS A 261 16.49 34.59 -22.06
C LYS A 261 16.72 33.37 -21.16
N TRP A 262 17.29 32.31 -21.71
CA TRP A 262 17.52 31.06 -20.98
C TRP A 262 18.99 30.80 -20.72
N TYR A 263 19.28 30.30 -19.52
CA TYR A 263 20.62 29.97 -19.03
C TYR A 263 20.61 28.64 -18.30
N GLN A 264 21.72 27.90 -18.36
CA GLN A 264 21.93 26.66 -17.62
C GLN A 264 23.08 26.86 -16.63
N LYS A 265 22.89 26.45 -15.37
CA LYS A 265 23.89 26.53 -14.33
C LYS A 265 24.22 25.15 -13.74
N THR A 266 25.51 24.83 -13.67
CA THR A 266 26.04 23.65 -12.95
C THR A 266 26.33 23.99 -11.48
N SER A 267 26.51 22.95 -10.65
CA SER A 267 26.84 23.12 -9.22
C SER A 267 28.01 22.23 -8.74
N TYR A 268 28.55 21.37 -9.61
CA TYR A 268 29.71 20.51 -9.32
C TYR A 268 30.37 20.07 -10.64
N PRO A 269 31.72 19.95 -10.74
CA PRO A 269 32.71 20.40 -9.75
C PRO A 269 32.92 21.91 -9.73
N ASN A 270 32.33 22.65 -10.69
CA ASN A 270 32.37 24.11 -10.75
C ASN A 270 30.95 24.67 -10.96
N ASP A 271 30.67 25.83 -10.35
CA ASP A 271 29.54 26.68 -10.75
C ASP A 271 29.90 27.38 -12.07
N LEU A 272 29.27 26.95 -13.16
CA LEU A 272 29.42 27.54 -14.49
C LEU A 272 28.03 27.92 -15.00
N VAL A 273 27.95 29.05 -15.71
CA VAL A 273 26.73 29.51 -16.39
C VAL A 273 26.97 29.44 -17.90
N PHE A 274 26.09 28.72 -18.58
CA PHE A 274 26.03 28.60 -20.04
C PHE A 274 24.79 29.36 -20.53
N ASP A 275 24.89 30.07 -21.65
CA ASP A 275 23.69 30.59 -22.31
C ASP A 275 22.93 29.44 -22.99
N ALA A 276 21.68 29.69 -23.40
CA ALA A 276 20.99 28.85 -24.37
C ALA A 276 21.87 28.54 -25.60
N ASN A 277 21.71 27.32 -26.14
CA ASN A 277 22.52 26.72 -27.20
C ASN A 277 24.01 26.46 -26.84
N GLN A 278 24.49 26.83 -25.65
CA GLN A 278 25.85 26.51 -25.17
C GLN A 278 25.82 25.33 -24.19
N ASN A 279 26.79 24.42 -24.33
CA ASN A 279 27.02 23.30 -23.43
C ASN A 279 28.44 22.76 -23.63
N ASP A 280 28.92 21.86 -22.76
CA ASP A 280 30.22 21.21 -22.86
C ASP A 280 30.13 19.73 -22.45
N ASP A 281 31.27 19.01 -22.44
CA ASP A 281 31.35 17.58 -22.10
C ASP A 281 31.06 17.27 -20.62
N ARG A 282 30.98 18.29 -19.76
CA ARG A 282 30.69 18.16 -18.32
C ARG A 282 29.19 18.34 -18.02
N THR A 283 28.41 18.79 -18.99
CA THR A 283 26.96 18.91 -18.89
C THR A 283 26.26 17.76 -19.59
N TYR A 284 25.15 17.28 -19.02
CA TYR A 284 24.30 16.27 -19.65
C TYR A 284 22.94 16.81 -20.11
N LEU A 285 22.80 18.14 -20.17
CA LEU A 285 21.61 18.81 -20.67
C LEU A 285 21.97 19.62 -21.92
N VAL A 286 21.04 19.61 -22.88
CA VAL A 286 20.94 20.59 -23.96
C VAL A 286 19.75 21.50 -23.65
N LEU A 287 19.97 22.81 -23.70
CA LEU A 287 18.98 23.86 -23.52
C LEU A 287 19.01 24.77 -24.75
N ASP A 288 17.87 25.00 -25.40
CA ASP A 288 17.77 25.92 -26.55
C ASP A 288 17.11 27.27 -26.20
N GLU A 289 17.23 28.23 -27.11
CA GLU A 289 16.77 29.62 -26.93
C GLU A 289 15.25 29.77 -26.75
N ASN A 290 14.49 28.73 -27.12
CA ASN A 290 13.04 28.69 -26.95
C ASN A 290 12.63 27.99 -25.63
N GLY A 291 13.60 27.69 -24.76
CA GLY A 291 13.39 27.07 -23.46
C GLY A 291 13.21 25.56 -23.52
N TYR A 292 13.46 24.90 -24.68
CA TYR A 292 13.40 23.45 -24.71
C TYR A 292 14.63 22.80 -24.10
N ILE A 293 14.40 21.63 -23.49
CA ILE A 293 15.36 20.81 -22.76
C ILE A 293 15.33 19.35 -23.23
N SER A 294 16.51 18.74 -23.38
CA SER A 294 16.70 17.31 -23.68
C SER A 294 18.06 16.83 -23.17
N GLY A 295 18.16 15.56 -22.75
CA GLY A 295 19.40 15.02 -22.18
C GLY A 295 20.51 14.72 -23.20
N LYS A 296 21.71 14.46 -22.67
CA LYS A 296 22.86 13.85 -23.34
C LYS A 296 23.27 12.60 -22.55
N LYS A 297 23.60 11.54 -23.27
CA LYS A 297 23.76 10.19 -22.71
C LYS A 297 24.87 10.11 -21.64
N HIS A 298 24.55 9.59 -20.46
CA HIS A 298 25.52 9.42 -19.36
C HIS A 298 25.31 8.20 -18.47
N THR A 299 26.37 7.82 -17.76
CA THR A 299 26.40 6.74 -16.75
C THR A 299 26.49 7.25 -15.30
N SER A 300 26.59 8.58 -15.07
CA SER A 300 26.60 9.16 -13.72
C SER A 300 25.41 8.68 -12.87
N SER A 301 25.65 8.35 -11.61
CA SER A 301 24.63 7.83 -10.68
C SER A 301 23.46 8.79 -10.47
N GLN A 302 23.71 10.09 -10.55
CA GLN A 302 22.72 11.17 -10.61
C GLN A 302 23.30 12.35 -11.40
N TRP A 303 22.46 13.12 -12.10
CA TRP A 303 22.83 14.43 -12.64
C TRP A 303 21.61 15.36 -12.70
N SER A 304 21.82 16.62 -12.35
CA SER A 304 20.81 17.67 -12.47
C SER A 304 21.46 19.04 -12.66
N ALA A 305 20.86 19.90 -13.47
CA ALA A 305 21.24 21.31 -13.59
C ALA A 305 20.11 22.24 -13.13
N GLU A 306 20.48 23.47 -12.76
CA GLU A 306 19.54 24.57 -12.62
C GLU A 306 19.35 25.20 -14.00
N VAL A 307 18.11 25.33 -14.48
CA VAL A 307 17.77 26.13 -15.66
C VAL A 307 17.09 27.41 -15.21
N TRP A 308 17.55 28.53 -15.75
CA TRP A 308 17.17 29.87 -15.34
C TRP A 308 16.58 30.65 -16.52
N ALA A 309 15.37 31.18 -16.31
CA ALA A 309 14.77 32.19 -17.17
C ALA A 309 15.10 33.58 -16.63
N GLU A 310 15.68 34.44 -17.45
CA GLU A 310 15.66 35.90 -17.24
C GLU A 310 14.52 36.52 -18.02
N TYR A 311 13.71 37.32 -17.34
CA TYR A 311 12.69 38.14 -17.96
C TYR A 311 12.56 39.50 -17.27
N LYS A 312 12.83 40.56 -18.03
CA LYS A 312 12.72 41.97 -17.58
C LYS A 312 13.50 42.25 -16.30
N GLY A 313 14.67 41.62 -16.15
CA GLY A 313 15.58 41.77 -15.02
C GLY A 313 15.24 40.93 -13.79
N ASN A 314 14.33 39.96 -13.93
CA ASN A 314 13.94 39.03 -12.87
C ASN A 314 14.34 37.60 -13.27
N LEU A 315 14.75 36.77 -12.31
CA LEU A 315 15.27 35.42 -12.51
C LEU A 315 14.34 34.35 -11.93
N TYR A 316 14.07 33.29 -12.70
CA TYR A 316 13.18 32.19 -12.31
C TYR A 316 13.88 30.84 -12.54
N ARG A 317 13.86 29.95 -11.54
CA ARG A 317 14.59 28.67 -11.56
C ARG A 317 13.67 27.46 -11.78
N ALA A 318 14.09 26.57 -12.69
CA ALA A 318 13.70 25.17 -12.72
C ALA A 318 14.90 24.27 -12.34
N ILE A 319 14.64 23.09 -11.77
CA ILE A 319 15.62 22.00 -11.66
C ILE A 319 15.34 20.98 -12.75
N VAL A 320 16.34 20.69 -13.58
CA VAL A 320 16.24 19.67 -14.64
C VAL A 320 17.10 18.48 -14.26
N THR A 321 16.47 17.33 -14.02
CA THR A 321 17.16 16.05 -13.85
C THR A 321 17.35 15.41 -15.23
N VAL A 322 18.52 14.83 -15.47
CA VAL A 322 18.76 13.99 -16.65
C VAL A 322 18.94 12.56 -16.17
N ASN A 323 18.23 11.64 -16.82
CA ASN A 323 18.30 10.23 -16.52
C ASN A 323 19.60 9.62 -17.07
N ASN A 324 20.20 8.69 -16.33
CA ASN A 324 21.26 7.83 -16.86
C ASN A 324 20.71 6.62 -17.64
N GLU A 325 21.58 5.88 -18.33
CA GLU A 325 21.20 4.68 -19.11
C GLU A 325 20.42 3.63 -18.30
N ASP A 326 20.66 3.58 -17.00
CA ASP A 326 20.04 2.65 -16.08
C ASP A 326 18.62 3.08 -15.68
N GLN A 327 18.36 4.39 -15.64
CA GLN A 327 17.03 4.99 -15.43
C GLN A 327 16.19 4.92 -16.71
N ASP A 328 16.75 5.35 -17.86
CA ASP A 328 16.08 5.27 -19.17
C ASP A 328 15.64 3.83 -19.50
N ARG A 329 16.51 2.85 -19.24
CA ARG A 329 16.16 1.42 -19.40
C ARG A 329 15.00 1.01 -18.49
N LYS A 330 15.03 1.36 -17.20
CA LYS A 330 13.97 0.99 -16.23
C LYS A 330 12.64 1.63 -16.58
N GLU A 331 12.63 2.89 -17.01
CA GLU A 331 11.40 3.57 -17.46
C GLU A 331 10.83 2.94 -18.74
N LYS A 332 11.68 2.58 -19.70
CA LYS A 332 11.29 1.86 -20.91
C LYS A 332 10.72 0.47 -20.59
N GLU A 333 11.43 -0.35 -19.81
CA GLU A 333 11.00 -1.68 -19.40
C GLU A 333 9.66 -1.63 -18.65
N LEU A 334 9.49 -0.65 -17.74
CA LEU A 334 8.24 -0.43 -17.02
C LEU A 334 7.08 -0.04 -17.95
N LYS A 335 7.34 0.80 -18.96
CA LYS A 335 6.35 1.21 -19.96
C LYS A 335 5.91 0.04 -20.85
N GLU A 336 6.86 -0.75 -21.35
CA GLU A 336 6.61 -1.95 -22.17
C GLU A 336 5.86 -3.04 -21.38
N ALA A 337 6.23 -3.25 -20.11
CA ALA A 337 5.56 -4.20 -19.23
C ALA A 337 4.11 -3.80 -18.94
N LYS A 338 3.84 -2.53 -18.63
CA LYS A 338 2.47 -2.02 -18.40
C LYS A 338 1.59 -2.11 -19.64
N GLU A 339 2.13 -1.77 -20.80
CA GLU A 339 1.38 -1.87 -22.06
C GLU A 339 1.08 -3.33 -22.41
N THR A 340 2.03 -4.23 -22.20
CA THR A 340 1.82 -5.68 -22.36
C THR A 340 0.81 -6.22 -21.35
N ALA A 341 0.84 -5.77 -20.09
CA ALA A 341 -0.14 -6.12 -19.06
C ALA A 341 -1.57 -5.74 -19.49
N LYS A 342 -1.78 -4.51 -20.00
CA LYS A 342 -3.08 -4.06 -20.54
C LYS A 342 -3.61 -4.95 -21.65
N GLN A 343 -2.74 -5.35 -22.58
CA GLN A 343 -3.09 -6.21 -23.70
C GLN A 343 -3.46 -7.62 -23.24
N ILE A 344 -2.75 -8.17 -22.24
CA ILE A 344 -3.07 -9.47 -21.62
C ILE A 344 -4.44 -9.44 -20.95
N VAL A 345 -4.73 -8.42 -20.13
CA VAL A 345 -5.95 -8.38 -19.31
C VAL A 345 -7.19 -7.81 -20.02
N ALA A 346 -7.06 -7.33 -21.26
CA ALA A 346 -8.10 -6.59 -21.99
C ALA A 346 -9.46 -7.31 -21.99
N ASN A 347 -9.46 -8.61 -22.29
CA ASN A 347 -10.67 -9.44 -22.38
C ASN A 347 -11.20 -9.94 -21.02
N TRP A 348 -10.56 -9.58 -19.90
CA TRP A 348 -10.90 -10.07 -18.55
C TRP A 348 -11.58 -9.01 -17.67
N LYS A 349 -11.68 -7.75 -18.12
CA LYS A 349 -12.19 -6.63 -17.32
C LYS A 349 -13.65 -6.82 -16.84
N ASN A 350 -14.45 -7.58 -17.60
CA ASN A 350 -15.86 -7.89 -17.29
C ASN A 350 -16.06 -9.20 -16.50
N LEU A 351 -14.98 -9.93 -16.18
CA LEU A 351 -15.03 -11.08 -15.26
C LEU A 351 -15.14 -10.59 -13.81
N THR A 352 -15.66 -11.43 -12.92
CA THR A 352 -15.64 -11.12 -11.47
C THR A 352 -14.23 -11.26 -10.89
N THR A 353 -13.97 -10.64 -9.73
CA THR A 353 -12.65 -10.58 -9.07
C THR A 353 -11.96 -11.95 -8.98
N LEU A 354 -12.71 -13.00 -8.63
CA LEU A 354 -12.19 -14.36 -8.55
C LEU A 354 -11.71 -14.88 -9.91
N GLU A 355 -12.53 -14.79 -10.96
CA GLU A 355 -12.15 -15.26 -12.31
C GLU A 355 -11.10 -14.37 -12.98
N LYS A 356 -11.06 -13.06 -12.68
CA LYS A 356 -9.93 -12.16 -13.03
C LYS A 356 -8.59 -12.69 -12.47
N ILE A 357 -8.55 -13.06 -11.19
CA ILE A 357 -7.36 -13.61 -10.51
C ILE A 357 -6.96 -14.96 -11.12
N ILE A 358 -7.94 -15.82 -11.41
CA ILE A 358 -7.72 -17.13 -12.06
C ILE A 358 -7.07 -16.94 -13.42
N LYS A 359 -7.61 -16.08 -14.29
CA LYS A 359 -7.05 -15.89 -15.64
C LYS A 359 -5.63 -15.34 -15.64
N ALA A 360 -5.28 -14.46 -14.69
CA ALA A 360 -3.91 -13.98 -14.54
C ALA A 360 -2.93 -15.07 -14.07
N HIS A 361 -3.36 -15.95 -13.15
CA HIS A 361 -2.57 -17.11 -12.71
C HIS A 361 -2.41 -18.15 -13.82
N GLU A 362 -3.50 -18.53 -14.51
CA GLU A 362 -3.49 -19.44 -15.66
C GLU A 362 -2.59 -18.92 -16.78
N TRP A 363 -2.63 -17.60 -17.06
CA TRP A 363 -1.80 -17.00 -18.08
C TRP A 363 -0.31 -17.07 -17.74
N LEU A 364 0.09 -16.65 -16.53
CA LEU A 364 1.51 -16.66 -16.12
C LEU A 364 2.07 -18.08 -16.06
N THR A 365 1.35 -19.00 -15.41
CA THR A 365 1.76 -20.42 -15.31
C THR A 365 1.83 -21.11 -16.68
N SER A 366 1.08 -20.65 -17.69
CA SER A 366 1.17 -21.19 -19.05
C SER A 366 2.25 -20.53 -19.92
N ASN A 367 2.37 -19.19 -19.86
CA ASN A 367 3.11 -18.39 -20.83
C ASN A 367 4.57 -18.09 -20.45
N VAL A 368 4.89 -18.03 -19.16
CA VAL A 368 6.24 -17.65 -18.69
C VAL A 368 7.05 -18.90 -18.39
N GLN A 369 8.32 -18.92 -18.80
CA GLN A 369 9.28 -19.97 -18.47
C GLN A 369 10.05 -19.60 -17.19
N TYR A 370 10.27 -20.58 -16.30
CA TYR A 370 11.19 -20.40 -15.18
C TYR A 370 12.64 -20.42 -15.69
N THR A 371 13.28 -19.26 -15.69
CA THR A 371 14.65 -19.05 -16.17
C THR A 371 15.43 -18.26 -15.13
N ASP A 372 16.38 -18.93 -14.49
CA ASP A 372 17.38 -18.35 -13.59
C ASP A 372 18.64 -18.03 -14.39
N THR A 373 18.90 -16.74 -14.63
CA THR A 373 20.06 -16.24 -15.37
C THR A 373 21.24 -15.90 -14.46
N GLY A 374 21.03 -15.85 -13.14
CA GLY A 374 21.96 -15.28 -12.17
C GLY A 374 22.13 -13.74 -12.26
N ASP A 375 21.37 -13.06 -13.13
CA ASP A 375 21.45 -11.61 -13.35
C ASP A 375 20.12 -10.93 -12.94
N ILE A 376 20.16 -10.23 -11.81
CA ILE A 376 19.03 -9.53 -11.19
C ILE A 376 18.28 -8.57 -12.12
N TRP A 377 18.93 -8.10 -13.20
CA TRP A 377 18.32 -7.20 -14.17
C TRP A 377 17.53 -7.91 -15.27
N LYS A 378 17.70 -9.23 -15.44
CA LYS A 378 17.15 -9.99 -16.59
C LYS A 378 15.95 -10.86 -16.28
N ASP A 379 15.77 -11.30 -15.03
CA ASP A 379 14.75 -12.30 -14.66
C ASP A 379 13.83 -11.91 -13.47
N GLN A 380 14.01 -10.72 -12.88
CA GLN A 380 13.31 -10.32 -11.63
C GLN A 380 12.24 -9.23 -11.82
N SER A 381 11.96 -8.79 -13.05
CA SER A 381 11.06 -7.67 -13.35
C SER A 381 9.71 -8.12 -13.91
N ALA A 382 8.71 -7.22 -13.88
CA ALA A 382 7.46 -7.45 -14.61
C ALA A 382 7.68 -7.51 -16.13
N HIS A 383 8.73 -6.86 -16.64
CA HIS A 383 9.13 -6.93 -18.05
C HIS A 383 9.65 -8.31 -18.42
N SER A 384 10.51 -8.91 -17.60
CA SER A 384 11.04 -10.25 -17.86
C SER A 384 9.94 -11.31 -17.87
N ALA A 385 8.96 -11.22 -16.96
CA ALA A 385 7.81 -12.12 -16.94
C ALA A 385 6.80 -11.85 -18.07
N LEU A 386 6.34 -10.61 -18.28
CA LEU A 386 5.23 -10.33 -19.20
C LEU A 386 5.68 -10.17 -20.66
N VAL A 387 6.84 -9.54 -20.90
CA VAL A 387 7.37 -9.21 -22.23
C VAL A 387 8.35 -10.28 -22.71
N LEU A 388 9.39 -10.58 -21.92
CA LEU A 388 10.42 -11.57 -22.30
C LEU A 388 10.00 -13.02 -22.04
N LYS A 389 8.91 -13.23 -21.29
CA LYS A 389 8.36 -14.54 -20.89
C LYS A 389 9.36 -15.48 -20.22
N ASN A 390 10.34 -14.91 -19.51
CA ASN A 390 11.43 -15.62 -18.83
C ASN A 390 11.70 -14.95 -17.48
N ALA A 391 11.54 -15.67 -16.37
CA ALA A 391 11.69 -15.07 -15.04
C ALA A 391 12.06 -16.08 -13.94
N VAL A 392 12.56 -15.56 -12.81
CA VAL A 392 12.55 -16.24 -11.50
C VAL A 392 11.42 -15.69 -10.62
N CYS A 393 11.29 -16.18 -9.39
CA CYS A 393 10.17 -15.89 -8.50
C CYS A 393 9.83 -14.40 -8.35
N THR A 394 10.82 -13.51 -8.20
CA THR A 394 10.61 -12.05 -8.15
C THR A 394 9.93 -11.50 -9.42
N GLY A 395 10.31 -12.00 -10.62
CA GLY A 395 9.73 -11.56 -11.88
C GLY A 395 8.29 -12.01 -12.07
N TYR A 396 7.97 -13.26 -11.72
CA TYR A 396 6.59 -13.76 -11.67
C TYR A 396 5.72 -12.93 -10.71
N ALA A 397 6.21 -12.64 -9.49
CA ALA A 397 5.47 -11.89 -8.50
C ALA A 397 5.23 -10.43 -8.93
N ASN A 398 6.22 -9.80 -9.57
CA ASN A 398 6.08 -8.47 -10.17
C ASN A 398 5.11 -8.46 -11.38
N GLY A 399 5.20 -9.46 -12.26
CA GLY A 399 4.28 -9.63 -13.39
C GLY A 399 2.83 -9.83 -12.92
N PHE A 400 2.60 -10.69 -11.94
CA PHE A 400 1.28 -10.92 -11.36
C PHE A 400 0.71 -9.65 -10.70
N ASN A 401 1.49 -8.93 -9.89
CA ASN A 401 1.06 -7.64 -9.33
C ASN A 401 0.68 -6.64 -10.42
N MET A 402 1.41 -6.57 -11.52
CA MET A 402 1.11 -5.65 -12.62
C MET A 402 -0.18 -6.02 -13.37
N LEU A 403 -0.45 -7.32 -13.57
CA LEU A 403 -1.74 -7.78 -14.09
C LEU A 403 -2.89 -7.44 -13.12
N MET A 404 -2.70 -7.60 -11.81
CA MET A 404 -3.69 -7.23 -10.80
C MET A 404 -3.97 -5.71 -10.77
N GLN A 405 -2.93 -4.88 -10.91
CA GLN A 405 -3.07 -3.42 -11.01
C GLN A 405 -3.94 -3.01 -12.22
N GLU A 406 -3.67 -3.55 -13.42
CA GLU A 406 -4.46 -3.26 -14.64
C GLU A 406 -5.87 -3.89 -14.62
N LEU A 407 -6.17 -4.78 -13.66
CA LEU A 407 -7.48 -5.39 -13.41
C LEU A 407 -8.29 -4.71 -12.30
N GLY A 408 -7.68 -3.76 -11.57
CA GLY A 408 -8.28 -3.07 -10.42
C GLY A 408 -8.29 -3.88 -9.12
N ILE A 409 -7.42 -4.90 -8.99
CA ILE A 409 -7.42 -5.86 -7.88
C ILE A 409 -6.31 -5.53 -6.88
N PRO A 410 -6.62 -5.43 -5.57
CA PRO A 410 -5.61 -5.26 -4.53
C PRO A 410 -4.68 -6.47 -4.47
N SER A 411 -3.39 -6.23 -4.71
CA SER A 411 -2.34 -7.26 -4.73
C SER A 411 -1.02 -6.71 -4.17
N ILE A 412 -0.28 -7.56 -3.46
CA ILE A 412 0.92 -7.19 -2.71
C ILE A 412 2.01 -8.26 -2.92
N MET A 413 3.26 -7.86 -3.17
CA MET A 413 4.38 -8.81 -3.19
C MET A 413 4.73 -9.28 -1.78
N MET A 414 4.74 -10.58 -1.58
CA MET A 414 5.28 -11.24 -0.39
C MET A 414 6.70 -11.71 -0.63
N THR A 415 7.53 -11.70 0.41
CA THR A 415 8.84 -12.36 0.42
C THR A 415 9.04 -13.12 1.74
N GLY A 416 9.84 -14.19 1.69
CA GLY A 416 10.13 -15.01 2.86
C GLY A 416 10.90 -16.28 2.53
N ASN A 417 11.12 -17.13 3.53
CA ASN A 417 11.77 -18.43 3.39
C ASN A 417 10.71 -19.54 3.29
N ILE A 418 10.65 -20.25 2.16
CA ILE A 418 9.70 -21.36 1.95
C ILE A 418 10.18 -22.71 2.53
N ALA A 419 11.40 -22.76 3.09
CA ALA A 419 11.97 -23.94 3.72
C ALA A 419 12.62 -23.61 5.07
N SER A 420 12.50 -24.50 6.03
CA SER A 420 13.08 -24.36 7.38
C SER A 420 14.58 -24.70 7.46
N TRP A 421 15.09 -25.47 6.50
CA TRP A 421 16.44 -26.05 6.50
C TRP A 421 17.35 -25.49 5.39
N ARG A 422 16.82 -24.58 4.57
CA ARG A 422 17.55 -23.78 3.57
C ARG A 422 16.93 -22.39 3.55
N SER A 423 17.75 -21.36 3.70
CA SER A 423 17.36 -19.94 3.67
C SER A 423 17.01 -19.43 2.26
N THR A 424 16.30 -20.25 1.48
CA THR A 424 15.89 -19.93 0.12
C THR A 424 14.78 -18.89 0.18
N LYS A 425 15.21 -17.62 0.07
CA LYS A 425 14.35 -16.47 -0.18
C LYS A 425 13.53 -16.72 -1.44
N HIS A 426 12.22 -16.52 -1.32
CA HIS A 426 11.24 -16.66 -2.38
C HIS A 426 10.36 -15.41 -2.44
N ALA A 427 9.71 -15.18 -3.59
CA ALA A 427 8.79 -14.07 -3.81
C ALA A 427 7.49 -14.58 -4.47
N TRP A 428 6.34 -14.13 -3.96
CA TRP A 428 5.00 -14.50 -4.41
C TRP A 428 4.01 -13.36 -4.11
N ASN A 429 2.70 -13.60 -4.20
CA ASN A 429 1.69 -12.56 -4.03
C ASN A 429 0.68 -12.86 -2.91
N LEU A 430 0.13 -11.80 -2.34
CA LEU A 430 -1.16 -11.77 -1.64
C LEU A 430 -2.17 -11.04 -2.52
N VAL A 431 -3.41 -11.53 -2.60
CA VAL A 431 -4.57 -10.88 -3.27
C VAL A 431 -5.76 -10.74 -2.34
N GLU A 432 -6.60 -9.75 -2.58
CA GLU A 432 -7.82 -9.50 -1.80
C GLU A 432 -9.10 -9.89 -2.56
N ILE A 433 -9.97 -10.66 -1.90
CA ILE A 433 -11.32 -11.03 -2.36
C ILE A 433 -12.26 -10.92 -1.14
N ASP A 434 -13.43 -10.30 -1.25
CA ASP A 434 -14.36 -10.05 -0.13
C ASP A 434 -13.74 -9.29 1.07
N GLY A 435 -12.72 -8.45 0.82
CA GLY A 435 -11.95 -7.80 1.90
C GLY A 435 -11.08 -8.76 2.72
N LYS A 436 -10.88 -9.99 2.22
CA LYS A 436 -10.04 -11.03 2.81
C LYS A 436 -8.86 -11.38 1.91
N TRP A 437 -7.74 -11.68 2.54
CA TRP A 437 -6.47 -11.89 1.86
C TRP A 437 -6.17 -13.38 1.65
N TYR A 438 -5.52 -13.70 0.54
CA TYR A 438 -5.18 -15.06 0.11
C TYR A 438 -3.83 -15.04 -0.64
N HIS A 439 -2.99 -16.06 -0.46
CA HIS A 439 -1.71 -16.15 -1.20
C HIS A 439 -1.88 -16.77 -2.59
N VAL A 440 -1.15 -16.25 -3.57
CA VAL A 440 -1.02 -16.83 -4.92
C VAL A 440 0.46 -16.91 -5.28
N ASP A 441 0.92 -18.08 -5.67
CA ASP A 441 2.29 -18.32 -6.13
C ASP A 441 2.30 -18.99 -7.51
N THR A 442 2.35 -18.15 -8.55
CA THR A 442 2.46 -18.55 -9.96
C THR A 442 3.80 -19.20 -10.30
N THR A 443 4.82 -19.08 -9.45
CA THR A 443 6.12 -19.75 -9.67
C THR A 443 6.05 -21.20 -9.21
N SER A 444 5.59 -21.44 -7.98
CA SER A 444 5.53 -22.79 -7.42
C SER A 444 4.46 -23.67 -8.09
N ASP A 445 3.43 -23.09 -8.70
CA ASP A 445 2.50 -23.83 -9.58
C ASP A 445 3.06 -24.09 -11.00
N ARG A 446 4.18 -23.46 -11.38
CA ARG A 446 4.90 -23.62 -12.66
C ARG A 446 6.13 -24.54 -12.58
N VAL A 447 6.72 -24.74 -11.40
CA VAL A 447 7.97 -25.52 -11.25
C VAL A 447 7.81 -26.80 -10.41
N ASP A 448 8.65 -27.80 -10.68
CA ASP A 448 8.90 -28.94 -9.80
C ASP A 448 10.32 -28.86 -9.22
N LEU A 449 10.48 -29.05 -7.91
CA LEU A 449 11.79 -29.06 -7.23
C LEU A 449 12.51 -30.41 -7.39
N THR A 450 13.02 -30.66 -8.59
CA THR A 450 13.72 -31.91 -8.93
C THR A 450 15.16 -31.90 -8.43
N LYS A 451 15.52 -32.83 -7.54
CA LYS A 451 16.87 -32.95 -6.94
C LYS A 451 17.40 -31.63 -6.33
N GLY A 452 16.50 -30.82 -5.75
CA GLY A 452 16.83 -29.54 -5.13
C GLY A 452 17.03 -28.37 -6.09
N LYS A 453 16.72 -28.51 -7.38
CA LYS A 453 16.71 -27.41 -8.36
C LYS A 453 15.29 -27.17 -8.87
N ALA A 454 14.87 -25.90 -8.88
CA ALA A 454 13.64 -25.49 -9.56
C ALA A 454 13.80 -25.63 -11.07
N ARG A 455 12.79 -26.19 -11.74
CA ARG A 455 12.68 -26.31 -13.19
C ARG A 455 11.20 -26.28 -13.57
N ASP A 456 10.89 -25.76 -14.76
CA ASP A 456 9.59 -25.97 -15.40
C ASP A 456 9.14 -27.43 -15.26
N ARG A 457 7.89 -27.64 -14.86
CA ARG A 457 7.29 -28.98 -14.70
C ARG A 457 7.44 -29.80 -15.99
N SER A 458 7.65 -31.11 -15.87
CA SER A 458 7.65 -31.99 -17.06
C SER A 458 6.29 -32.03 -17.78
N ASP A 459 5.21 -31.68 -17.07
CA ASP A 459 3.86 -31.50 -17.62
C ASP A 459 3.45 -30.02 -17.80
N ALA A 460 4.39 -29.08 -18.03
CA ALA A 460 4.18 -27.61 -18.08
C ALA A 460 3.04 -27.03 -18.96
N ARG A 461 2.32 -27.83 -19.76
CA ARG A 461 1.07 -27.43 -20.43
C ARG A 461 -0.18 -27.60 -19.53
N LYS A 462 -0.02 -28.25 -18.38
CA LYS A 462 -1.07 -28.52 -17.41
C LYS A 462 -0.92 -27.54 -16.26
N ILE A 463 -1.86 -26.60 -16.18
CA ILE A 463 -1.98 -25.65 -15.07
C ILE A 463 -2.17 -26.45 -13.77
N THR A 464 -1.46 -26.06 -12.72
CA THR A 464 -1.63 -26.63 -11.37
C THR A 464 -2.06 -25.55 -10.38
N TYR A 465 -2.75 -25.96 -9.33
CA TYR A 465 -3.36 -25.09 -8.33
C TYR A 465 -3.03 -25.63 -6.92
N ASN A 466 -1.75 -25.87 -6.66
CA ASN A 466 -1.23 -26.28 -5.35
C ASN A 466 -1.03 -25.05 -4.44
N TYR A 467 -0.68 -23.90 -5.02
CA TYR A 467 -0.34 -22.67 -4.30
C TYR A 467 -1.25 -21.48 -4.68
N PHE A 468 -2.51 -21.78 -4.98
CA PHE A 468 -3.52 -20.83 -5.44
C PHE A 468 -4.58 -20.55 -4.38
N LEU A 469 -4.64 -19.30 -3.93
CA LEU A 469 -5.52 -18.80 -2.86
C LEU A 469 -5.31 -19.51 -1.51
N MET A 470 -4.06 -19.75 -1.09
CA MET A 470 -3.74 -20.35 0.22
C MET A 470 -3.97 -19.38 1.39
N HIS A 471 -4.14 -19.92 2.59
CA HIS A 471 -4.05 -19.17 3.86
C HIS A 471 -2.64 -19.33 4.48
N ASP A 472 -2.17 -18.39 5.31
CA ASP A 472 -0.93 -18.54 6.12
C ASP A 472 -0.80 -19.91 6.81
N GLN A 473 -1.92 -20.45 7.29
CA GLN A 473 -2.04 -21.74 7.95
C GLN A 473 -1.80 -22.96 7.04
N ASP A 474 -1.72 -22.79 5.71
CA ASP A 474 -1.49 -23.89 4.78
C ASP A 474 -0.01 -24.13 4.50
N PHE A 475 0.91 -23.24 4.89
CA PHE A 475 2.36 -23.43 4.69
C PHE A 475 2.96 -24.33 5.79
N THR A 476 3.85 -25.26 5.43
CA THR A 476 4.59 -26.07 6.44
C THR A 476 5.45 -25.21 7.36
N TYR A 477 5.85 -24.01 6.92
CA TYR A 477 6.72 -23.10 7.67
C TYR A 477 6.16 -21.66 7.66
N ALA A 478 5.00 -21.45 8.27
CA ALA A 478 4.32 -20.14 8.36
C ALA A 478 5.18 -19.03 9.02
N ASN A 479 6.14 -19.39 9.89
CA ASN A 479 7.10 -18.45 10.48
C ASN A 479 8.19 -17.98 9.48
N GLY A 480 8.18 -18.46 8.24
CA GLY A 480 9.15 -18.09 7.19
C GLY A 480 8.94 -16.70 6.58
N PHE A 481 7.79 -16.07 6.81
CA PHE A 481 7.42 -14.75 6.27
C PHE A 481 6.70 -13.88 7.31
N TYR A 482 6.56 -12.59 7.01
CA TYR A 482 5.76 -11.66 7.82
C TYR A 482 4.56 -11.15 7.01
N ASN A 483 3.36 -11.61 7.37
CA ASN A 483 2.10 -11.12 6.80
C ASN A 483 1.48 -10.05 7.71
N TYR A 484 1.45 -8.80 7.26
CA TYR A 484 0.79 -7.69 7.97
C TYR A 484 -0.74 -7.86 8.03
N TYR A 485 -1.34 -8.60 7.09
CA TYR A 485 -2.79 -8.80 6.95
C TYR A 485 -3.25 -10.18 7.45
N LYS A 486 -2.42 -10.89 8.22
CA LYS A 486 -2.70 -12.23 8.78
C LYS A 486 -4.08 -12.35 9.45
N ASP A 487 -4.53 -11.30 10.13
CA ASP A 487 -5.79 -11.26 10.87
C ASP A 487 -7.02 -11.01 9.97
N ARG A 488 -6.79 -10.75 8.68
CA ARG A 488 -7.81 -10.62 7.63
C ARG A 488 -7.64 -11.67 6.51
N MET A 489 -6.94 -12.77 6.77
CA MET A 489 -6.89 -13.88 5.81
C MET A 489 -8.28 -14.53 5.65
N GLY A 490 -8.52 -15.10 4.47
CA GLY A 490 -9.80 -15.72 4.14
C GLY A 490 -9.77 -17.25 4.22
N ASN A 491 -10.89 -17.83 4.66
CA ASN A 491 -11.13 -19.28 4.54
C ASN A 491 -12.05 -19.61 3.35
N ARG A 492 -12.87 -18.67 2.87
CA ARG A 492 -13.93 -18.90 1.86
C ARG A 492 -13.41 -19.44 0.53
N PHE A 493 -12.28 -18.91 0.05
CA PHE A 493 -11.64 -19.33 -1.20
C PHE A 493 -10.30 -20.05 -0.96
N ARG A 494 -10.11 -20.58 0.25
CA ARG A 494 -8.87 -21.24 0.68
C ARG A 494 -8.60 -22.46 -0.20
N ASN A 495 -7.52 -22.41 -0.96
CA ASN A 495 -7.17 -23.40 -2.00
C ASN A 495 -8.29 -23.64 -3.03
N TYR A 496 -9.07 -22.62 -3.42
CA TYR A 496 -10.33 -22.75 -4.19
C TYR A 496 -10.30 -23.67 -5.44
N LYS A 497 -9.21 -23.68 -6.23
CA LYS A 497 -9.07 -24.54 -7.43
C LYS A 497 -8.42 -25.90 -7.13
N ARG A 498 -8.05 -26.18 -5.87
CA ARG A 498 -7.52 -27.47 -5.43
C ARG A 498 -8.66 -28.47 -5.28
N THR A 499 -8.71 -29.43 -6.20
CA THR A 499 -9.66 -30.55 -6.16
C THR A 499 -9.69 -31.19 -4.77
N ASN A 500 -10.88 -31.24 -4.17
CA ASN A 500 -11.17 -31.86 -2.89
C ASN A 500 -10.43 -31.28 -1.67
N PHE A 501 -10.00 -30.01 -1.70
CA PHE A 501 -9.61 -29.31 -0.47
C PHE A 501 -10.81 -28.98 0.40
N VAL A 502 -10.66 -29.13 1.73
CA VAL A 502 -11.71 -28.89 2.73
C VAL A 502 -11.13 -28.21 3.98
N SER A 503 -11.69 -27.06 4.34
CA SER A 503 -11.22 -26.16 5.41
C SER A 503 -11.69 -26.60 6.80
N ASN A 504 -12.73 -27.44 6.86
CA ASN A 504 -13.44 -27.88 8.07
C ASN A 504 -14.22 -29.18 7.80
N THR A 505 -14.87 -29.71 8.85
CA THR A 505 -15.66 -30.95 8.79
C THR A 505 -16.94 -30.83 7.96
N GLU A 506 -17.59 -29.67 7.90
CA GLU A 506 -18.81 -29.46 7.11
C GLU A 506 -18.51 -29.55 5.60
N GLU A 507 -17.42 -28.93 5.14
CA GLU A 507 -16.93 -29.03 3.76
C GLU A 507 -16.54 -30.48 3.40
N ALA A 508 -15.98 -31.24 4.34
CA ALA A 508 -15.67 -32.67 4.15
C ALA A 508 -16.93 -33.54 4.04
N LEU A 509 -17.95 -33.28 4.87
CA LEU A 509 -19.25 -33.95 4.80
C LEU A 509 -20.04 -33.58 3.55
N ALA A 510 -19.97 -32.32 3.11
CA ALA A 510 -20.54 -31.86 1.86
C ALA A 510 -19.90 -32.54 0.64
N LEU A 511 -18.57 -32.65 0.61
CA LEU A 511 -17.87 -33.36 -0.47
C LEU A 511 -18.21 -34.86 -0.50
N PHE A 512 -18.39 -35.48 0.67
CA PHE A 512 -18.92 -36.85 0.77
C PHE A 512 -20.37 -36.95 0.25
N ASP A 513 -21.26 -36.06 0.70
CA ASP A 513 -22.66 -35.97 0.29
C ASP A 513 -22.86 -35.68 -1.21
N GLN A 514 -21.92 -34.96 -1.83
CA GLN A 514 -21.87 -34.69 -3.28
C GLN A 514 -21.38 -35.89 -4.10
N LYS A 515 -20.51 -36.74 -3.52
CA LYS A 515 -19.88 -37.86 -4.22
C LYS A 515 -20.71 -39.15 -4.18
N PHE A 516 -21.46 -39.40 -3.11
CA PHE A 516 -22.19 -40.64 -2.89
C PHE A 516 -23.67 -40.39 -2.59
N GLU A 517 -24.56 -41.05 -3.33
CA GLU A 517 -26.00 -41.03 -3.07
C GLU A 517 -26.37 -42.12 -2.05
N LYS A 518 -25.72 -43.29 -2.14
CA LYS A 518 -26.13 -44.52 -1.43
C LYS A 518 -24.98 -45.48 -1.16
N ALA A 519 -25.21 -46.40 -0.22
CA ALA A 519 -24.25 -47.42 0.21
C ALA A 519 -23.61 -48.25 -0.92
N SER A 520 -24.37 -48.54 -1.98
CA SER A 520 -23.90 -49.31 -3.14
C SER A 520 -22.87 -48.58 -4.00
N ASP A 521 -22.70 -47.26 -3.81
CA ASP A 521 -21.74 -46.45 -4.55
C ASP A 521 -20.31 -46.64 -4.01
N PHE A 522 -20.15 -47.23 -2.82
CA PHE A 522 -18.86 -47.50 -2.20
C PHE A 522 -18.16 -48.71 -2.84
N SER A 523 -16.89 -48.55 -3.23
CA SER A 523 -16.05 -49.65 -3.70
C SER A 523 -14.56 -49.36 -3.51
N ASP A 524 -13.72 -50.39 -3.69
CA ASP A 524 -12.25 -50.24 -3.76
C ASP A 524 -11.77 -49.32 -4.91
N THR A 525 -12.63 -49.00 -5.89
CA THR A 525 -12.34 -48.09 -7.01
C THR A 525 -13.02 -46.72 -6.89
N ASN A 526 -14.02 -46.56 -6.01
CA ASN A 526 -14.74 -45.31 -5.79
C ASN A 526 -14.46 -44.72 -4.40
N TRP A 527 -13.19 -44.50 -4.08
CA TRP A 527 -12.76 -43.90 -2.81
C TRP A 527 -13.14 -42.41 -2.71
N LEU A 528 -13.38 -41.95 -1.48
CA LEU A 528 -13.30 -40.53 -1.16
C LEU A 528 -11.82 -40.13 -1.08
N GLU A 529 -11.47 -38.94 -1.56
CA GLU A 529 -10.13 -38.37 -1.43
C GLU A 529 -10.29 -36.91 -1.01
N ILE A 530 -9.60 -36.47 0.05
CA ILE A 530 -9.67 -35.10 0.57
C ILE A 530 -8.27 -34.53 0.81
N HIS A 531 -8.16 -33.21 0.78
CA HIS A 531 -7.00 -32.45 1.24
C HIS A 531 -7.42 -31.63 2.47
N ALA A 532 -6.91 -31.98 3.65
CA ALA A 532 -7.38 -31.43 4.94
C ALA A 532 -6.24 -31.23 5.94
N GLN A 533 -6.40 -30.27 6.86
CA GLN A 533 -5.50 -30.08 8.00
C GLN A 533 -5.69 -31.23 9.02
N PRO A 534 -4.64 -31.69 9.74
CA PRO A 534 -4.71 -32.90 10.56
C PRO A 534 -5.85 -32.96 11.59
N ASN A 535 -6.16 -31.84 12.22
CA ASN A 535 -7.23 -31.70 13.22
C ASN A 535 -8.65 -31.84 12.62
N ASN A 536 -8.85 -31.53 11.33
CA ASN A 536 -10.16 -31.66 10.68
C ASN A 536 -10.50 -33.13 10.36
N ILE A 537 -9.53 -34.04 10.47
CA ILE A 537 -9.67 -35.44 10.08
C ILE A 537 -10.53 -36.19 11.09
N GLU A 538 -10.19 -36.12 12.38
CA GLU A 538 -10.76 -36.95 13.43
C GLU A 538 -12.28 -36.70 13.62
N ASP A 539 -12.70 -35.44 13.60
CA ASP A 539 -14.11 -35.06 13.63
C ASP A 539 -14.87 -35.52 12.37
N PHE A 540 -14.23 -35.51 11.20
CA PHE A 540 -14.85 -36.01 9.97
C PHE A 540 -15.03 -37.54 9.99
N GLU A 541 -14.02 -38.29 10.42
CA GLU A 541 -14.11 -39.76 10.56
C GLU A 541 -15.21 -40.14 11.55
N LYS A 542 -15.32 -39.42 12.67
CA LYS A 542 -16.43 -39.54 13.64
C LYS A 542 -17.80 -39.23 13.00
N LYS A 543 -17.92 -38.15 12.23
CA LYS A 543 -19.18 -37.76 11.56
C LYS A 543 -19.60 -38.72 10.44
N LEU A 544 -18.68 -39.47 9.84
CA LEU A 544 -19.04 -40.61 8.97
C LEU A 544 -19.63 -41.78 9.78
N ALA A 545 -19.05 -42.11 10.94
CA ALA A 545 -19.57 -43.17 11.81
C ALA A 545 -20.98 -42.85 12.36
N GLU A 546 -21.25 -41.57 12.70
CA GLU A 546 -22.60 -41.09 13.05
C GLU A 546 -23.63 -41.27 11.91
N ARG A 547 -23.17 -41.41 10.64
CA ARG A 547 -24.00 -41.68 9.46
C ARG A 547 -24.00 -43.18 9.07
N SER A 548 -23.58 -44.07 9.97
CA SER A 548 -23.38 -45.53 9.76
C SER A 548 -22.32 -45.92 8.72
N VAL A 549 -21.49 -44.98 8.27
CA VAL A 549 -20.46 -45.22 7.26
C VAL A 549 -19.14 -45.61 7.93
N ARG A 550 -18.60 -46.77 7.55
CA ARG A 550 -17.29 -47.26 7.98
C ARG A 550 -16.18 -46.80 7.02
N ILE A 551 -15.02 -46.49 7.58
CA ILE A 551 -13.75 -46.49 6.85
C ILE A 551 -13.17 -47.92 6.86
N ASP A 552 -12.99 -48.51 5.69
CA ASP A 552 -12.37 -49.84 5.53
C ASP A 552 -10.85 -49.73 5.40
N LYS A 553 -10.38 -48.77 4.60
CA LYS A 553 -8.95 -48.50 4.36
C LYS A 553 -8.73 -46.99 4.31
N ARG A 554 -7.65 -46.54 4.94
CA ARG A 554 -7.23 -45.14 5.00
C ARG A 554 -5.80 -45.03 4.50
N HIS A 555 -5.56 -44.25 3.46
CA HIS A 555 -4.21 -43.97 2.94
C HIS A 555 -3.93 -42.47 3.07
N GLU A 556 -2.78 -42.13 3.62
CA GLU A 556 -2.37 -40.75 3.90
C GLU A 556 -1.05 -40.43 3.20
N SER A 557 -0.92 -39.22 2.68
CA SER A 557 0.29 -38.74 2.02
C SER A 557 0.49 -37.24 2.26
N ASN A 558 1.74 -36.84 2.50
CA ASN A 558 2.11 -35.43 2.61
C ASN A 558 2.13 -34.80 1.23
N VAL A 559 1.65 -33.56 1.12
CA VAL A 559 1.85 -32.71 -0.07
C VAL A 559 3.06 -31.81 0.21
N PRO A 560 3.99 -31.61 -0.74
CA PRO A 560 5.16 -30.77 -0.50
C PRO A 560 4.82 -29.33 -0.09
N TRP A 561 5.59 -28.79 0.85
CA TRP A 561 5.59 -27.38 1.31
C TRP A 561 4.29 -26.83 1.93
N VAL A 562 3.24 -27.65 2.00
CA VAL A 562 2.00 -27.35 2.72
C VAL A 562 1.88 -28.16 4.02
N SER A 563 1.04 -27.72 4.95
CA SER A 563 0.77 -28.43 6.22
C SER A 563 -0.37 -29.44 6.12
N TYR A 564 -1.30 -29.24 5.17
CA TYR A 564 -2.44 -30.12 4.97
C TYR A 564 -2.04 -31.44 4.30
N LYS A 565 -2.74 -32.51 4.65
CA LYS A 565 -2.46 -33.86 4.15
C LYS A 565 -3.45 -34.27 3.06
N LYS A 566 -3.00 -35.11 2.13
CA LYS A 566 -3.85 -35.79 1.15
C LYS A 566 -4.25 -37.15 1.73
N ILE A 567 -5.55 -37.37 1.92
CA ILE A 567 -6.09 -38.57 2.57
C ILE A 567 -7.10 -39.23 1.63
N ARG A 568 -7.07 -40.56 1.56
CA ARG A 568 -7.99 -41.38 0.77
C ARG A 568 -8.69 -42.38 1.68
N TYR A 569 -10.01 -42.40 1.61
CA TYR A 569 -10.87 -43.34 2.35
C TYR A 569 -11.57 -44.27 1.36
N ILE A 570 -11.37 -45.58 1.53
CA ILE A 570 -12.25 -46.60 0.98
C ILE A 570 -13.29 -46.88 2.05
N LEU A 571 -14.57 -46.73 1.68
CA LEU A 571 -15.69 -46.75 2.60
C LEU A 571 -16.50 -48.05 2.46
N LYS A 572 -17.25 -48.39 3.51
CA LYS A 572 -18.26 -49.47 3.52
C LYS A 572 -19.45 -49.02 4.36
N ASP A 573 -20.65 -49.48 4.03
CA ASP A 573 -21.80 -49.32 4.92
C ASP A 573 -21.81 -50.42 5.99
N PHE A 574 -22.31 -50.09 7.18
CA PHE A 574 -22.63 -51.05 8.24
C PHE A 574 -24.15 -51.36 8.34
N SER A 575 -24.99 -50.59 7.65
CA SER A 575 -26.44 -50.77 7.70
C SER A 575 -26.88 -52.02 6.92
N ASN A 576 -27.33 -53.05 7.65
CA ASN A 576 -27.98 -54.22 7.06
C ASN A 576 -29.37 -53.90 6.45
N SER A 577 -29.82 -52.64 6.48
CA SER A 577 -31.14 -52.20 6.03
C SER A 577 -31.15 -50.78 5.44
N PHE A 578 -30.09 -50.39 4.72
CA PHE A 578 -30.05 -49.11 4.01
C PHE A 578 -31.24 -48.97 3.03
N GLN A 579 -31.99 -47.87 3.14
CA GLN A 579 -33.02 -47.48 2.19
C GLN A 579 -32.81 -46.03 1.76
N LEU A 580 -32.83 -45.80 0.44
CA LEU A 580 -32.70 -44.49 -0.17
C LEU A 580 -34.02 -43.72 -0.02
N LYS A 581 -34.00 -42.56 0.63
CA LYS A 581 -35.18 -41.70 0.76
C LYS A 581 -35.37 -40.83 -0.48
N GLU A 582 -36.48 -40.97 -1.20
CA GLU A 582 -36.81 -40.07 -2.30
C GLU A 582 -37.51 -38.80 -1.77
N ILE A 583 -37.01 -37.64 -2.18
CA ILE A 583 -37.57 -36.32 -1.87
C ILE A 583 -37.94 -35.65 -3.19
N ASN A 584 -39.19 -35.25 -3.36
CA ASN A 584 -39.60 -34.43 -4.49
C ASN A 584 -39.24 -32.97 -4.18
N ALA A 585 -38.64 -32.27 -5.13
CA ALA A 585 -38.23 -30.88 -5.00
C ALA A 585 -38.82 -30.03 -6.12
N SER A 586 -39.06 -28.75 -5.86
CA SER A 586 -39.29 -27.73 -6.90
C SER A 586 -38.41 -26.53 -6.63
N VAL A 587 -37.89 -25.93 -7.70
CA VAL A 587 -36.96 -24.79 -7.63
C VAL A 587 -37.52 -23.63 -8.44
N SER A 588 -37.40 -22.42 -7.90
CA SER A 588 -37.89 -21.18 -8.51
C SER A 588 -36.96 -20.02 -8.17
N THR A 589 -36.97 -18.95 -8.98
CA THR A 589 -36.30 -17.70 -8.61
C THR A 589 -37.01 -17.02 -7.44
N ASN A 590 -36.24 -16.42 -6.54
CA ASN A 590 -36.75 -15.71 -5.37
C ASN A 590 -36.21 -14.28 -5.38
N THR A 591 -37.10 -13.30 -5.23
CA THR A 591 -36.77 -11.86 -5.24
C THR A 591 -37.06 -11.26 -3.88
N ASN A 592 -36.20 -11.56 -2.90
CA ASN A 592 -36.27 -10.93 -1.58
C ASN A 592 -35.52 -9.59 -1.61
N SER A 593 -36.24 -8.50 -1.85
CA SER A 593 -35.67 -7.15 -1.97
C SER A 593 -34.93 -6.64 -0.73
N ASN A 594 -35.12 -7.27 0.43
CA ASN A 594 -34.74 -6.71 1.73
C ASN A 594 -33.44 -7.31 2.31
N LYS A 595 -32.71 -8.12 1.53
CA LYS A 595 -31.38 -8.65 1.89
C LYS A 595 -30.36 -8.43 0.77
N THR A 596 -29.10 -8.25 1.14
CA THR A 596 -27.96 -8.20 0.22
C THR A 596 -27.97 -9.42 -0.71
N PHE A 597 -27.76 -9.20 -2.01
CA PHE A 597 -27.88 -10.22 -3.07
C PHE A 597 -29.22 -10.98 -3.11
N GLY A 598 -30.31 -10.47 -2.51
CA GLY A 598 -31.61 -11.14 -2.47
C GLY A 598 -32.32 -11.28 -3.82
N LYS A 599 -31.90 -10.53 -4.84
CA LYS A 599 -32.23 -10.74 -6.28
C LYS A 599 -31.54 -11.98 -6.87
N TYR A 600 -30.42 -12.39 -6.31
CA TYR A 600 -29.63 -13.56 -6.71
C TYR A 600 -29.96 -14.73 -5.79
N SER A 601 -31.24 -15.08 -5.63
CA SER A 601 -31.64 -16.21 -4.78
C SER A 601 -32.63 -17.15 -5.46
N LEU A 602 -32.61 -18.42 -5.03
CA LEU A 602 -33.51 -19.47 -5.46
C LEU A 602 -34.34 -19.95 -4.26
N LYS A 603 -35.65 -20.10 -4.42
CA LYS A 603 -36.46 -20.86 -3.46
C LYS A 603 -36.50 -22.32 -3.90
N VAL A 604 -36.17 -23.21 -2.97
CA VAL A 604 -36.25 -24.67 -3.08
C VAL A 604 -37.34 -25.15 -2.12
N SER A 605 -38.43 -25.71 -2.64
CA SER A 605 -39.45 -26.38 -1.83
C SER A 605 -39.23 -27.90 -1.86
N LEU A 606 -39.47 -28.58 -0.74
CA LEU A 606 -39.19 -30.01 -0.53
C LEU A 606 -40.43 -30.76 -0.02
N ASN A 607 -40.67 -31.95 -0.55
CA ASN A 607 -41.75 -32.84 -0.12
C ASN A 607 -41.29 -34.31 -0.10
N PRO A 608 -41.17 -34.96 1.08
CA PRO A 608 -41.38 -34.40 2.43
C PRO A 608 -40.23 -33.45 2.87
N ASN A 609 -40.56 -32.40 3.64
CA ASN A 609 -39.57 -31.44 4.19
C ASN A 609 -38.89 -31.95 5.49
N GLU A 610 -38.56 -33.25 5.53
CA GLU A 610 -37.92 -33.90 6.68
C GLU A 610 -36.39 -33.79 6.69
N VAL A 611 -35.79 -33.70 5.50
CA VAL A 611 -34.33 -33.66 5.37
C VAL A 611 -33.77 -32.33 5.84
N THR A 612 -32.69 -32.38 6.63
CA THR A 612 -31.89 -31.19 6.95
C THR A 612 -30.73 -31.11 5.98
N LEU A 613 -30.67 -29.99 5.25
CA LEU A 613 -29.64 -29.64 4.29
C LEU A 613 -28.77 -28.51 4.86
N GLU A 614 -27.46 -28.65 4.64
CA GLU A 614 -26.42 -27.67 4.92
C GLU A 614 -26.05 -26.94 3.62
N LYS A 615 -25.30 -25.83 3.74
CA LYS A 615 -24.86 -25.00 2.60
C LYS A 615 -24.23 -25.83 1.46
N GLY A 616 -23.39 -26.81 1.81
CA GLY A 616 -22.68 -27.64 0.86
C GLY A 616 -23.50 -28.72 0.15
N ASN A 617 -24.77 -28.93 0.52
CA ASN A 617 -25.65 -29.86 -0.18
C ASN A 617 -26.28 -29.25 -1.45
N PHE A 618 -26.20 -27.93 -1.61
CA PHE A 618 -26.67 -27.20 -2.79
C PHE A 618 -25.50 -26.96 -3.75
N VAL A 619 -25.55 -27.60 -4.93
CA VAL A 619 -24.48 -27.60 -5.92
C VAL A 619 -24.86 -26.70 -7.09
N THR A 620 -24.02 -25.71 -7.41
CA THR A 620 -24.32 -24.69 -8.43
C THR A 620 -23.28 -24.60 -9.53
N THR A 621 -23.72 -24.36 -10.77
CA THR A 621 -22.84 -24.00 -11.91
C THR A 621 -22.77 -22.49 -12.10
N ASN A 622 -21.62 -21.97 -12.54
CA ASN A 622 -21.41 -20.58 -12.96
C ASN A 622 -21.66 -19.50 -11.88
N ALA A 623 -21.94 -19.92 -10.64
CA ALA A 623 -22.13 -19.13 -9.42
C ALA A 623 -21.84 -20.00 -8.19
N LYS A 624 -21.78 -19.39 -7.00
CA LYS A 624 -21.62 -20.06 -5.70
C LYS A 624 -22.82 -19.84 -4.81
N VAL A 625 -23.05 -20.80 -3.92
CA VAL A 625 -23.93 -20.59 -2.76
C VAL A 625 -23.18 -19.73 -1.75
N ASN A 626 -23.77 -18.59 -1.39
CA ASN A 626 -23.29 -17.72 -0.34
C ASN A 626 -23.78 -18.20 1.03
N SER A 627 -25.09 -18.37 1.17
CA SER A 627 -25.76 -18.78 2.40
C SER A 627 -27.09 -19.47 2.08
N ILE A 628 -27.70 -20.10 3.08
CA ILE A 628 -29.03 -20.69 3.00
C ILE A 628 -29.89 -20.24 4.19
N GLU A 629 -31.20 -20.21 4.00
CA GLU A 629 -32.20 -19.86 5.00
C GLU A 629 -33.31 -20.91 4.97
N LYS A 630 -33.57 -21.60 6.09
CA LYS A 630 -34.63 -22.60 6.17
C LYS A 630 -36.00 -21.91 6.30
N VAL A 631 -36.97 -22.36 5.50
CA VAL A 631 -38.36 -21.88 5.48
C VAL A 631 -39.33 -23.05 5.61
N ASN A 632 -40.61 -22.76 5.90
CA ASN A 632 -41.63 -23.76 6.25
C ASN A 632 -41.71 -24.96 5.28
N ASP A 633 -41.56 -24.71 3.98
CA ASP A 633 -41.65 -25.71 2.91
C ASP A 633 -40.29 -26.06 2.27
N GLY A 634 -39.16 -25.58 2.81
CA GLY A 634 -37.82 -25.92 2.30
C GLY A 634 -36.77 -24.88 2.64
N TYR A 635 -36.11 -24.31 1.63
CA TYR A 635 -34.95 -23.43 1.77
C TYR A 635 -34.97 -22.26 0.76
N ILE A 636 -34.44 -21.12 1.16
CA ILE A 636 -33.95 -20.08 0.24
C ILE A 636 -32.43 -20.23 0.14
N VAL A 637 -31.92 -20.29 -1.08
CA VAL A 637 -30.49 -20.42 -1.41
C VAL A 637 -30.02 -19.09 -2.00
N TYR A 638 -29.15 -18.38 -1.29
CA TYR A 638 -28.57 -17.12 -1.76
C TYR A 638 -27.30 -17.39 -2.55
N LEU A 639 -27.20 -16.80 -3.74
CA LEU A 639 -26.11 -16.98 -4.68
C LEU A 639 -25.24 -15.74 -4.76
N ASP A 640 -23.95 -15.95 -4.95
CA ASP A 640 -23.00 -14.91 -5.31
C ASP A 640 -21.86 -15.48 -6.18
N HIS A 641 -20.79 -14.70 -6.40
CA HIS A 641 -19.58 -15.16 -7.10
C HIS A 641 -19.87 -15.84 -8.44
N PHE A 642 -20.73 -15.20 -9.23
CA PHE A 642 -20.94 -15.52 -10.64
C PHE A 642 -19.62 -15.37 -11.41
N GLU A 643 -19.48 -16.02 -12.57
CA GLU A 643 -18.25 -15.93 -13.36
C GLU A 643 -18.06 -14.56 -14.03
N LYS A 644 -19.16 -13.82 -14.25
CA LYS A 644 -19.21 -12.58 -15.04
C LYS A 644 -20.29 -11.61 -14.56
N TYR A 645 -20.16 -10.35 -14.95
CA TYR A 645 -21.22 -9.34 -14.86
C TYR A 645 -22.06 -9.27 -16.16
N GLU A 646 -22.75 -10.38 -16.48
CA GLU A 646 -23.70 -10.46 -17.60
C GLU A 646 -24.84 -11.46 -17.27
N LYS A 647 -25.80 -11.61 -18.19
CA LYS A 647 -26.85 -12.65 -18.12
C LYS A 647 -26.24 -14.04 -17.98
N THR A 648 -26.30 -14.59 -16.76
CA THR A 648 -25.62 -15.83 -16.38
C THR A 648 -26.64 -16.90 -16.02
N LYS A 649 -26.53 -18.07 -16.66
CA LYS A 649 -27.34 -19.26 -16.36
C LYS A 649 -26.69 -20.07 -15.23
N VAL A 650 -27.45 -20.31 -14.16
CA VAL A 650 -27.06 -21.13 -13.02
C VAL A 650 -27.94 -22.38 -12.99
N LYS A 651 -27.31 -23.55 -12.95
CA LYS A 651 -28.00 -24.81 -12.60
C LYS A 651 -27.90 -25.04 -11.10
N LEU A 652 -28.96 -25.56 -10.50
CA LEU A 652 -28.98 -26.06 -9.14
C LEU A 652 -29.18 -27.58 -9.13
N ASP A 653 -28.41 -28.27 -8.30
CA ASP A 653 -28.59 -29.67 -7.94
C ASP A 653 -28.52 -29.81 -6.40
N ILE A 654 -29.14 -30.85 -5.86
CA ILE A 654 -29.22 -31.11 -4.41
C ILE A 654 -28.64 -32.50 -4.14
N LYS A 655 -27.66 -32.58 -3.23
CA LYS A 655 -26.89 -33.80 -2.97
C LYS A 655 -26.72 -34.04 -1.47
N LYS A 656 -27.21 -35.19 -1.01
CA LYS A 656 -27.15 -35.66 0.38
C LYS A 656 -27.12 -37.19 0.39
N TYR A 657 -26.10 -37.80 0.98
CA TYR A 657 -26.03 -39.26 1.14
C TYR A 657 -27.24 -39.77 1.91
N GLY A 658 -27.86 -40.85 1.42
CA GLY A 658 -29.12 -41.39 1.94
C GLY A 658 -30.39 -40.81 1.29
N TYR A 659 -30.27 -39.79 0.43
CA TYR A 659 -31.41 -39.11 -0.18
C TYR A 659 -31.23 -38.93 -1.70
N LYS A 660 -32.34 -39.09 -2.44
CA LYS A 660 -32.44 -38.83 -3.88
C LYS A 660 -33.43 -37.70 -4.12
N PHE A 661 -32.99 -36.63 -4.78
CA PHE A 661 -33.81 -35.44 -5.03
C PHE A 661 -34.39 -35.45 -6.46
N ASN A 662 -35.69 -35.68 -6.55
CA ASN A 662 -36.44 -35.59 -7.81
C ASN A 662 -36.85 -34.13 -8.03
N ILE A 663 -36.00 -33.34 -8.70
CA ILE A 663 -36.32 -31.94 -9.03
C ILE A 663 -37.37 -31.91 -10.16
N SER A 664 -38.48 -31.22 -9.90
CA SER A 664 -39.58 -31.00 -10.85
C SER A 664 -39.45 -29.63 -11.53
N GLY A 665 -39.74 -29.59 -12.84
CA GLY A 665 -39.62 -28.38 -13.66
C GLY A 665 -38.20 -28.14 -14.17
N SER A 666 -37.79 -26.87 -14.27
CA SER A 666 -36.41 -26.50 -14.61
C SER A 666 -35.52 -26.57 -13.38
N ASN A 667 -34.27 -26.99 -13.56
CA ASN A 667 -33.20 -26.76 -12.58
C ASN A 667 -32.17 -25.71 -13.05
N GLU A 668 -32.39 -25.07 -14.20
CA GLU A 668 -31.58 -23.97 -14.75
C GLU A 668 -32.35 -22.64 -14.68
N PHE A 669 -31.69 -21.59 -14.20
CA PHE A 669 -32.25 -20.24 -13.98
C PHE A 669 -31.28 -19.18 -14.51
N GLU A 670 -31.80 -18.13 -15.16
CA GLU A 670 -31.00 -17.02 -15.68
C GLU A 670 -31.06 -15.81 -14.73
N PHE A 671 -29.89 -15.27 -14.37
CA PHE A 671 -29.75 -14.07 -13.55
C PHE A 671 -29.07 -12.95 -14.35
N ASP A 672 -29.58 -11.73 -14.23
CA ASP A 672 -28.94 -10.52 -14.77
C ASP A 672 -27.93 -9.99 -13.75
N VAL A 673 -26.66 -10.37 -13.92
CA VAL A 673 -25.58 -10.08 -12.97
C VAL A 673 -24.97 -8.71 -13.29
N GLN A 674 -25.12 -7.77 -12.36
CA GLN A 674 -24.75 -6.36 -12.56
C GLN A 674 -23.88 -5.85 -11.42
N LYS A 675 -23.08 -4.82 -11.69
CA LYS A 675 -22.24 -4.14 -10.70
C LYS A 675 -22.38 -2.62 -10.80
N HIS A 676 -22.11 -1.91 -9.72
CA HIS A 676 -22.07 -0.45 -9.73
C HIS A 676 -20.96 0.08 -10.65
N GLN A 677 -21.19 1.27 -11.21
CA GLN A 677 -20.16 1.98 -11.98
C GLN A 677 -19.04 2.43 -11.04
N SER A 678 -17.81 2.51 -11.55
CA SER A 678 -16.67 3.03 -10.79
C SER A 678 -16.94 4.49 -10.36
N PRO A 679 -16.64 4.88 -9.12
CA PRO A 679 -16.84 6.26 -8.69
C PRO A 679 -15.82 7.20 -9.37
N GLU A 680 -16.21 8.46 -9.50
CA GLU A 680 -15.37 9.56 -9.97
C GLU A 680 -15.02 10.52 -8.80
N ALA A 681 -14.73 9.96 -7.62
CA ALA A 681 -14.43 10.72 -6.43
C ALA A 681 -13.16 11.57 -6.61
N LYS A 682 -13.08 12.69 -5.90
CA LYS A 682 -11.94 13.62 -5.92
C LYS A 682 -11.47 13.92 -4.51
N ILE A 683 -10.17 14.15 -4.35
CA ILE A 683 -9.55 14.51 -3.08
C ILE A 683 -9.30 16.01 -3.06
N ILE A 684 -9.71 16.67 -1.99
CA ILE A 684 -9.27 18.02 -1.61
C ILE A 684 -8.55 17.89 -0.26
N SER A 685 -7.23 18.00 -0.28
CA SER A 685 -6.41 17.91 0.94
C SER A 685 -6.61 19.16 1.80
N LEU A 686 -6.85 18.95 3.09
CA LEU A 686 -7.17 20.01 4.05
C LEU A 686 -6.00 20.32 5.00
N SER A 687 -5.09 19.36 5.18
CA SER A 687 -3.92 19.48 6.05
C SER A 687 -2.80 18.51 5.65
N ASP A 688 -1.86 18.29 6.56
CA ASP A 688 -0.82 17.26 6.55
C ASP A 688 -1.36 15.83 6.82
N ASN A 689 -2.58 15.69 7.36
CA ASN A 689 -3.17 14.39 7.72
C ASN A 689 -4.69 14.27 7.51
N SER A 690 -5.35 15.25 6.87
CA SER A 690 -6.79 15.22 6.60
C SER A 690 -7.15 15.71 5.21
N ILE A 691 -8.24 15.17 4.68
CA ILE A 691 -8.76 15.41 3.33
C ILE A 691 -10.29 15.52 3.35
N LYS A 692 -10.87 16.06 2.28
CA LYS A 692 -12.27 15.92 1.92
C LYS A 692 -12.39 15.08 0.64
N LEU A 693 -13.29 14.11 0.64
CA LEU A 693 -13.73 13.38 -0.53
C LEU A 693 -14.95 14.10 -1.11
N THR A 694 -14.88 14.49 -2.38
CA THR A 694 -15.98 15.12 -3.12
C THR A 694 -16.38 14.25 -4.30
N ASN A 695 -17.59 14.45 -4.85
CA ASN A 695 -18.22 13.53 -5.81
C ASN A 695 -18.33 12.09 -5.26
N VAL A 696 -18.79 12.01 -4.00
CA VAL A 696 -19.07 10.77 -3.26
C VAL A 696 -20.45 10.89 -2.60
N SER A 697 -21.08 9.76 -2.25
CA SER A 697 -22.42 9.75 -1.67
C SER A 697 -22.70 8.51 -0.80
N LEU A 698 -23.86 8.47 -0.14
CA LEU A 698 -24.33 7.31 0.61
C LEU A 698 -24.37 6.04 -0.24
N GLY A 699 -23.82 4.95 0.29
CA GLY A 699 -23.64 3.69 -0.46
C GLY A 699 -22.27 3.57 -1.14
N MET A 700 -21.41 4.60 -1.04
CA MET A 700 -19.98 4.43 -1.24
C MET A 700 -19.25 4.11 0.07
N GLU A 701 -18.08 3.49 -0.07
CA GLU A 701 -17.12 3.26 1.00
C GLU A 701 -15.72 3.65 0.55
N TYR A 702 -14.88 4.07 1.49
CA TYR A 702 -13.49 4.43 1.28
C TYR A 702 -12.55 3.63 2.17
N ARG A 703 -11.27 3.59 1.82
CA ARG A 703 -10.17 3.22 2.71
C ARG A 703 -8.88 3.93 2.33
N ASN A 704 -7.96 4.03 3.27
CA ASN A 704 -6.62 4.54 3.03
C ASN A 704 -5.64 3.37 2.91
N ASN A 705 -4.88 3.32 1.82
CA ASN A 705 -4.10 2.15 1.38
C ASN A 705 -4.96 0.86 1.41
N PHE A 706 -4.35 -0.28 1.73
CA PHE A 706 -5.04 -1.56 1.94
C PHE A 706 -5.72 -1.65 3.31
N GLY A 707 -6.21 -0.54 3.87
CA GLY A 707 -6.94 -0.51 5.14
C GLY A 707 -8.27 -1.29 5.10
N GLU A 708 -9.04 -1.20 6.17
CA GLU A 708 -10.44 -1.65 6.18
C GLU A 708 -11.34 -0.59 5.53
N TRP A 709 -12.36 -1.05 4.83
CA TRP A 709 -13.38 -0.21 4.22
C TRP A 709 -14.24 0.46 5.29
N LYS A 710 -14.63 1.71 5.03
CA LYS A 710 -15.42 2.56 5.92
C LYS A 710 -16.48 3.28 5.11
N ASP A 711 -17.70 3.30 5.61
CA ASP A 711 -18.82 3.97 4.94
C ASP A 711 -18.58 5.48 4.77
N ILE A 712 -18.98 6.00 3.60
CA ILE A 712 -19.13 7.42 3.35
C ILE A 712 -20.54 7.83 3.80
N THR A 713 -20.64 8.74 4.76
CA THR A 713 -21.90 9.08 5.43
C THR A 713 -22.61 10.32 4.86
N GLY A 714 -22.18 10.81 3.70
CA GLY A 714 -22.77 11.97 3.04
C GLY A 714 -21.88 12.52 1.93
N ASP A 715 -22.44 13.44 1.17
CA ASP A 715 -21.73 14.13 0.10
C ASP A 715 -20.75 15.14 0.71
N ASP A 716 -19.55 15.30 0.15
CA ASP A 716 -18.45 16.12 0.70
C ASP A 716 -17.86 15.64 2.05
N PHE A 717 -17.70 14.32 2.21
CA PHE A 717 -17.21 13.63 3.41
C PHE A 717 -15.75 13.93 3.78
N VAL A 718 -15.48 14.30 5.04
CA VAL A 718 -14.14 14.59 5.57
C VAL A 718 -13.49 13.35 6.20
N VAL A 719 -12.26 13.04 5.79
CA VAL A 719 -11.43 11.96 6.35
C VAL A 719 -10.25 12.55 7.12
N ASN A 720 -10.14 12.20 8.41
CA ASN A 720 -9.04 12.59 9.29
C ASN A 720 -8.07 11.43 9.55
N ASN A 721 -6.82 11.74 9.90
CA ASN A 721 -5.75 10.78 10.18
C ASN A 721 -5.39 9.87 8.98
N VAL A 722 -5.34 10.42 7.77
CA VAL A 722 -4.82 9.70 6.60
C VAL A 722 -3.29 9.60 6.65
N VAL A 723 -2.76 8.53 6.05
CA VAL A 723 -1.33 8.33 5.80
C VAL A 723 -1.04 8.23 4.30
N LEU A 724 0.21 8.44 3.90
CA LEU A 724 0.65 8.45 2.50
C LEU A 724 0.42 7.13 1.77
N GLY A 725 0.29 7.21 0.45
CA GLY A 725 0.04 6.09 -0.46
C GLY A 725 -1.17 6.38 -1.35
N SER A 726 -2.37 5.95 -0.97
CA SER A 726 -3.62 6.25 -1.68
C SER A 726 -4.86 6.28 -0.78
N ILE A 727 -5.94 6.84 -1.31
CA ILE A 727 -7.30 6.46 -0.96
C ILE A 727 -7.85 5.53 -2.04
N SER A 728 -8.54 4.47 -1.64
CA SER A 728 -9.43 3.69 -2.49
C SER A 728 -10.87 4.08 -2.20
N VAL A 729 -11.69 4.23 -3.23
CA VAL A 729 -13.15 4.47 -3.13
C VAL A 729 -13.87 3.48 -4.03
N ARG A 730 -15.02 2.96 -3.59
CA ARG A 730 -15.94 2.15 -4.41
C ARG A 730 -17.38 2.35 -3.95
N HIS A 731 -18.34 2.05 -4.82
CA HIS A 731 -19.69 1.71 -4.35
C HIS A 731 -19.64 0.33 -3.69
N LYS A 732 -20.25 0.17 -2.51
CA LYS A 732 -20.44 -1.17 -1.91
C LYS A 732 -21.59 -1.91 -2.61
N HIS A 733 -21.67 -3.22 -2.42
CA HIS A 733 -22.76 -4.02 -2.98
C HIS A 733 -24.13 -3.57 -2.44
N SER A 734 -25.18 -3.78 -3.24
CA SER A 734 -26.58 -3.52 -2.88
C SER A 734 -27.38 -4.83 -2.74
N THR A 735 -28.70 -4.73 -2.70
CA THR A 735 -29.63 -5.86 -2.73
C THR A 735 -29.66 -6.56 -4.10
N ASP A 736 -29.18 -5.88 -5.14
CA ASP A 736 -29.44 -6.20 -6.55
C ASP A 736 -28.26 -5.98 -7.52
N MET A 737 -27.13 -5.43 -7.04
CA MET A 737 -25.90 -5.16 -7.79
C MET A 737 -24.65 -5.38 -6.91
N TYR A 738 -23.54 -5.80 -7.53
CA TYR A 738 -22.23 -5.92 -6.89
C TYR A 738 -21.55 -4.56 -6.67
N GLU A 739 -20.52 -4.53 -5.81
CA GLU A 739 -19.61 -3.39 -5.71
C GLU A 739 -19.03 -2.95 -7.06
N SER A 740 -18.62 -1.68 -7.16
CA SER A 740 -17.92 -1.19 -8.34
C SER A 740 -16.48 -1.74 -8.42
N ASP A 741 -15.82 -1.57 -9.57
CA ASP A 741 -14.35 -1.61 -9.57
C ASP A 741 -13.84 -0.47 -8.66
N ILE A 742 -12.63 -0.65 -8.11
CA ILE A 742 -12.04 0.29 -7.15
C ILE A 742 -11.41 1.47 -7.88
N GLN A 743 -11.83 2.69 -7.56
CA GLN A 743 -11.09 3.90 -7.91
C GLN A 743 -9.94 4.08 -6.90
N VAL A 744 -8.69 4.17 -7.37
CA VAL A 744 -7.52 4.43 -6.52
C VAL A 744 -6.98 5.81 -6.83
N ILE A 745 -6.97 6.69 -5.83
CA ILE A 745 -6.48 8.06 -5.94
C ILE A 745 -5.21 8.17 -5.08
N PRO A 746 -4.03 8.46 -5.64
CA PRO A 746 -2.79 8.54 -4.87
C PRO A 746 -2.81 9.73 -3.92
N LEU A 747 -2.27 9.55 -2.71
CA LEU A 747 -2.03 10.61 -1.73
C LEU A 747 -0.55 10.99 -1.73
N LEU A 748 -0.28 12.20 -2.22
CA LEU A 748 1.06 12.78 -2.28
C LEU A 748 1.33 13.64 -1.03
N LYS A 749 2.58 14.04 -0.83
CA LYS A 749 2.97 15.00 0.21
C LYS A 749 3.67 16.21 -0.40
N GLY A 750 3.37 17.40 0.12
CA GLY A 750 4.12 18.60 -0.15
C GLY A 750 5.60 18.44 0.24
N ASN A 751 6.50 19.01 -0.56
CA ASN A 751 7.94 18.74 -0.47
C ASN A 751 8.61 19.48 0.71
N ASP A 752 8.77 18.79 1.83
CA ASP A 752 9.49 19.29 3.02
C ASP A 752 11.02 19.35 2.86
N SER A 753 11.60 18.44 2.06
CA SER A 753 13.05 18.39 1.81
C SER A 753 13.58 19.65 1.13
N ASP A 754 12.78 20.19 0.20
CA ASP A 754 13.09 21.39 -0.57
C ASP A 754 12.90 22.67 0.29
N LEU A 755 11.87 22.73 1.15
CA LEU A 755 11.66 23.86 2.08
C LEU A 755 12.88 24.18 2.94
N ARG A 756 13.51 23.14 3.53
CA ARG A 756 14.72 23.30 4.36
C ARG A 756 15.88 23.91 3.59
N ASN A 757 15.97 23.60 2.29
CA ASN A 757 17.02 24.12 1.42
C ASN A 757 16.66 25.48 0.79
N LYS A 758 15.36 25.80 0.65
CA LYS A 758 14.84 27.03 0.06
C LYS A 758 14.76 28.22 1.01
N VAL A 759 14.25 28.03 2.23
CA VAL A 759 13.84 29.14 3.12
C VAL A 759 15.00 29.60 4.01
N ARG A 760 15.19 30.91 4.14
CA ARG A 760 16.22 31.55 4.99
C ARG A 760 15.67 32.73 5.77
N VAL A 761 16.35 33.08 6.86
CA VAL A 761 16.16 34.34 7.60
C VAL A 761 17.36 35.23 7.30
N HIS A 762 17.10 36.50 6.97
CA HIS A 762 18.14 37.54 6.82
C HIS A 762 17.55 38.89 7.26
N ASN A 763 18.23 39.62 8.16
CA ASN A 763 17.82 40.95 8.64
C ASN A 763 16.34 41.05 9.08
N LYS A 764 15.86 40.08 9.88
CA LYS A 764 14.45 39.90 10.31
C LYS A 764 13.42 39.73 9.17
N VAL A 765 13.86 39.42 7.95
CA VAL A 765 13.02 39.05 6.79
C VAL A 765 13.16 37.55 6.54
N ILE A 766 12.04 36.87 6.26
CA ILE A 766 12.04 35.49 5.77
C ILE A 766 12.00 35.54 4.24
N VAL A 767 12.94 34.86 3.59
CA VAL A 767 13.09 34.79 2.12
C VAL A 767 13.10 33.33 1.65
N GLY A 768 12.86 33.08 0.36
CA GLY A 768 12.77 31.72 -0.20
C GLY A 768 11.36 31.12 -0.16
N VAL A 769 10.38 31.89 0.30
CA VAL A 769 8.96 31.53 0.39
C VAL A 769 8.19 31.96 -0.85
N ASP A 770 7.01 31.38 -1.10
CA ASP A 770 6.07 31.87 -2.12
C ASP A 770 4.61 31.42 -1.85
N ASN A 771 3.72 31.71 -2.81
CA ASN A 771 2.28 31.44 -2.73
C ASN A 771 1.86 29.96 -2.75
N THR A 772 2.82 29.02 -2.80
CA THR A 772 2.62 27.59 -2.52
C THR A 772 2.77 27.26 -1.03
N MET A 773 3.10 28.25 -0.18
CA MET A 773 3.42 28.07 1.22
C MET A 773 2.48 28.83 2.16
N GLU A 774 2.41 28.37 3.41
CA GLU A 774 1.72 29.01 4.52
C GLU A 774 2.60 29.03 5.77
N PHE A 775 2.37 30.02 6.63
CA PHE A 775 3.12 30.23 7.87
C PHE A 775 2.19 30.47 9.07
N ARG A 776 2.74 30.32 10.27
CA ARG A 776 2.14 30.80 11.53
C ARG A 776 3.24 31.07 12.56
N LEU A 777 2.91 31.80 13.62
CA LEU A 777 3.77 31.84 14.81
C LEU A 777 3.58 30.52 15.60
N GLU A 778 4.66 30.00 16.17
CA GLU A 778 4.64 28.76 16.94
C GLU A 778 3.73 28.90 18.17
N ASN A 779 2.94 27.85 18.44
CA ASN A 779 1.91 27.80 19.47
C ASN A 779 0.77 28.85 19.33
N GLN A 780 0.63 29.53 18.17
CA GLN A 780 -0.46 30.48 17.94
C GLN A 780 -1.18 30.29 16.59
N GLY A 781 -2.51 30.41 16.64
CA GLY A 781 -3.35 30.75 15.48
C GLY A 781 -3.51 29.70 14.37
N ASN A 782 -4.24 30.13 13.36
CA ASN A 782 -4.44 29.40 12.10
C ASN A 782 -3.24 29.63 11.16
N TRP A 783 -3.07 28.71 10.21
CA TRP A 783 -2.13 28.91 9.11
C TRP A 783 -2.55 30.10 8.23
N THR A 784 -1.58 30.95 7.91
CA THR A 784 -1.76 32.13 7.06
C THR A 784 -1.06 31.87 5.73
N LYS A 785 -1.82 31.91 4.63
CA LYS A 785 -1.27 31.75 3.29
C LYS A 785 -0.27 32.87 2.96
N ILE A 786 0.86 32.51 2.38
CA ILE A 786 1.82 33.45 1.81
C ILE A 786 1.30 33.89 0.42
N THR A 787 1.48 35.17 0.07
CA THR A 787 1.23 35.70 -1.29
C THR A 787 2.52 36.17 -1.98
N THR A 788 3.49 36.62 -1.18
CA THR A 788 4.72 37.30 -1.61
C THR A 788 5.92 36.36 -1.71
N ARG A 789 7.08 36.88 -2.12
CA ARG A 789 8.38 36.15 -2.07
C ARG A 789 9.17 36.35 -0.76
N LYS A 790 8.72 37.29 0.09
CA LYS A 790 9.42 37.77 1.29
C LYS A 790 8.38 38.12 2.37
N LEU A 791 8.61 37.71 3.62
CA LEU A 791 7.83 38.16 4.79
C LEU A 791 8.69 39.12 5.62
N SER A 792 8.21 40.34 5.87
CA SER A 792 8.93 41.37 6.63
C SER A 792 8.12 41.87 7.83
N ASN A 793 8.73 42.73 8.66
CA ASN A 793 8.13 43.24 9.91
C ASN A 793 7.62 42.13 10.85
N LEU A 794 8.29 40.97 10.84
CA LEU A 794 8.04 39.86 11.74
C LEU A 794 8.41 40.26 13.17
N ALA A 795 7.52 39.98 14.12
CA ALA A 795 7.82 40.08 15.54
C ALA A 795 8.88 39.04 15.94
N SER A 796 9.67 39.33 16.97
CA SER A 796 10.63 38.34 17.49
C SER A 796 9.89 37.12 18.04
N GLY A 797 10.32 35.93 17.63
CA GLY A 797 9.63 34.67 17.94
C GLY A 797 9.95 33.56 16.94
N THR A 798 9.37 32.39 17.18
CA THR A 798 9.56 31.20 16.34
C THR A 798 8.38 31.05 15.38
N TYR A 799 8.65 30.98 14.08
CA TYR A 799 7.66 30.79 13.03
C TYR A 799 7.75 29.39 12.43
N GLN A 800 6.59 28.82 12.12
CA GLN A 800 6.44 27.56 11.41
C GLN A 800 6.01 27.84 9.97
N ILE A 801 6.62 27.18 8.99
CA ILE A 801 6.34 27.34 7.54
C ILE A 801 6.20 25.97 6.89
N ARG A 802 5.21 25.79 6.02
CA ARG A 802 5.02 24.56 5.22
C ARG A 802 4.48 24.87 3.83
N THR A 803 4.52 23.89 2.93
CA THR A 803 3.74 23.96 1.69
C THR A 803 2.27 23.67 2.00
N ILE A 804 1.37 24.43 1.36
CA ILE A 804 -0.08 24.30 1.54
C ILE A 804 -0.55 22.97 0.96
N ALA A 805 -1.56 22.36 1.57
CA ALA A 805 -2.28 21.23 0.97
C ALA A 805 -2.95 21.64 -0.35
N ASN A 806 -2.85 20.82 -1.39
CA ASN A 806 -3.43 21.11 -2.71
C ASN A 806 -3.90 19.83 -3.41
N GLU A 807 -5.14 19.78 -3.87
CA GLU A 807 -5.76 18.61 -4.50
C GLU A 807 -5.48 17.31 -3.71
N ASN A 808 -4.81 16.31 -4.30
CA ASN A 808 -4.43 15.05 -3.65
C ASN A 808 -3.07 15.09 -2.90
N THR A 809 -2.49 16.28 -2.74
CA THR A 809 -1.21 16.52 -2.06
C THR A 809 -1.46 17.08 -0.67
N LEU A 810 -1.16 16.29 0.36
CA LEU A 810 -1.19 16.74 1.76
C LEU A 810 -0.15 17.83 2.01
N ALA A 811 -0.40 18.71 2.99
CA ALA A 811 0.59 19.71 3.39
C ALA A 811 1.92 19.05 3.82
N SER A 812 3.04 19.75 3.64
CA SER A 812 4.34 19.22 4.09
C SER A 812 4.46 19.22 5.62
N GLU A 813 5.51 18.58 6.15
CA GLU A 813 5.97 18.93 7.49
C GLU A 813 6.22 20.45 7.58
N ALA A 814 6.04 21.01 8.77
CA ALA A 814 6.52 22.34 9.07
C ALA A 814 8.05 22.34 9.21
N ILE A 815 8.70 23.32 8.59
CA ILE A 815 10.02 23.79 9.01
C ILE A 815 9.84 24.91 10.03
N THR A 816 10.85 25.10 10.88
CA THR A 816 10.83 26.10 11.95
C THR A 816 11.96 27.11 11.71
N VAL A 817 11.65 28.40 11.79
CA VAL A 817 12.62 29.50 11.69
C VAL A 817 12.40 30.51 12.82
N THR A 818 13.47 31.00 13.43
CA THR A 818 13.38 31.95 14.56
C THR A 818 13.83 33.33 14.11
N ILE A 819 13.04 34.35 14.46
CA ILE A 819 13.36 35.76 14.33
C ILE A 819 13.76 36.27 15.72
N SER A 820 14.98 36.76 15.86
CA SER A 820 15.44 37.54 17.01
C SER A 820 15.15 39.02 16.79
#